data_AF-A0A7C6RJ46-F1
#
_entry.id   AF-A0A7C6RJ46-F1
#
_cell.length_a   1.000
_cell.length_b   1.000
_cell.length_c   1.000
_cell.angle_alpha   90.00
_cell.angle_beta   90.00
_cell.angle_gamma   90.00
#
_symmetry.space_group_name_H-M   'P 1'
#
loop_
_entity.id
_entity.type
_entity.pdbx_description
1 polymer ?
#
loop_
_entity_poly.entity_id
_entity_poly.type
_entity_poly.pdbx_seq_one_letter_code
_entity_poly.pdbx_strand_id
1 'polypeptide(L)'
;MRSRLARLTSSLVLMLALLSAALPSGASAQVAAAPPVFSVPRGFYTSPFSLALSSPGATIRYTLDGSTPSLTNGLVYTGPIVVSTTTAVRAIAYSATQSPSPVVTHSYIFLAAVRTQSDTPLPGWPPAFTYTDLSGTYPADYGMDPEVTEHPNNAAKFDAVMTALPTLSLVTDLPNLWHPGSGIYYNPNAKPGSLPFDPLGTGWERPVSLEWINPDGTTGFAQLAGASIDGETSRRPHRQPKKNFRIAFSAGYGTAGLDFELFDASTPATFQQIVLHNGGNRSWSYFDRDQRREADYINDEWARRAWLKMGHLAPHGTYVHLYLNGLYWGLYNVTERFDQHFLQSYAGLTAADYDVVQAGDDAGNTPIATAGTVDAWNQLIALVAGSVPISDSEYLDIASRVDVVNLADYFVHAHYIGKSDPHHNWNAYRARLGSDTRFRFTPLENDTGLNGVTRNTTLLTDGVGLADAPVQVFLRLTTNAEFRQLLADRLYQHAVAPTGALSSASCAQLYGELAGIVDQAVIAESARWGDYMRDKYPPTNIAPKGFPAYLHSRDLPAAYTDPANAVIDADQKTWVQVRDEKLNTYCVSRSTNLVNQYVANGWYQTALRAPGISQAGGLVAAGASVTLNNTANSGLGDIYYTTDGADPRAAFGAVAATATNGLDGASILITQPTVVKARVLNGTAWSPLIEYHFTLAQPFQNLVINEVHYNPLAPAGQNPNDDEFIELYNRGATAMRLDGVTLSGGAFFQFPDNTTLGAGQYLVLAGNPARFLERYGFAPFAGFTGSLLNTGETLALRDAAGTLLDTVAYQPGAPWPVGANGGGGSLSLNTPTADNSLPASWFASVINGGTPGAANSSTMGKTLPQITWPNPAAITYGTALGPDQFNATVAGGVAGTFSYQPAAGTVFQAGSGHVLRAVFTPNDTQTYAAVNATAFIDVTKAPLTITADDKIKRYGTVNPPLTASYTGFVNGDTPASLDVPATLSTTAGNSSAIGTYPITVAGAADANYAITFVPGTLTVTDKTVPTITWNSPAGITYGTALGNAQLNATAADSGQAVAGTFNYNPPLGTVLPAGQHTLRVTFTPVDTSSFAAVEHSVTINVAKATLTIRADDKYKQVGKANPALTASYTGFVNGDTPASLDVPAVLSTTATTDSPVGTYPITVAGAADANYTITFVSGTLTIGTETASYRMMLPMVGRPQ
;
A
#
# COMPACT_ATOMS: atom_id res chain seq x y z
N MET A 1 -23.61 -40.73 -4.59
CA MET A 1 -22.18 -40.33 -4.61
C MET A 1 -21.17 -41.48 -4.72
N ARG A 2 -21.46 -42.74 -4.35
CA ARG A 2 -20.48 -43.85 -4.46
C ARG A 2 -20.42 -44.61 -5.81
N SER A 3 -21.34 -44.37 -6.76
CA SER A 3 -21.35 -45.05 -8.07
C SER A 3 -20.76 -44.24 -9.24
N ARG A 4 -20.44 -42.94 -9.04
CA ARG A 4 -19.76 -42.10 -10.05
C ARG A 4 -18.23 -42.16 -9.98
N LEU A 5 -17.65 -42.55 -8.84
CA LEU A 5 -16.19 -42.70 -8.68
C LEU A 5 -15.61 -43.95 -9.37
N ALA A 6 -16.41 -45.01 -9.54
CA ALA A 6 -15.95 -46.26 -10.17
C ALA A 6 -15.86 -46.20 -11.71
N ARG A 7 -16.56 -45.24 -12.35
CA ARG A 7 -16.48 -45.03 -13.81
C ARG A 7 -15.38 -44.06 -14.23
N LEU A 8 -14.90 -43.19 -13.34
CA LEU A 8 -13.81 -42.26 -13.61
C LEU A 8 -12.41 -42.91 -13.51
N THR A 9 -12.27 -43.95 -12.67
CA THR A 9 -10.99 -44.68 -12.52
C THR A 9 -10.73 -45.66 -13.66
N SER A 10 -11.77 -46.23 -14.29
CA SER A 10 -11.59 -47.15 -15.44
C SER A 10 -11.31 -46.42 -16.76
N SER A 11 -11.84 -45.21 -16.95
CA SER A 11 -11.54 -44.39 -18.15
C SER A 11 -10.15 -43.75 -18.08
N LEU A 12 -9.66 -43.38 -16.89
CA LEU A 12 -8.34 -42.78 -16.72
C LEU A 12 -7.20 -43.82 -16.90
N VAL A 13 -7.42 -45.08 -16.49
CA VAL A 13 -6.44 -46.16 -16.70
C VAL A 13 -6.41 -46.63 -18.16
N LEU A 14 -7.54 -46.58 -18.89
CA LEU A 14 -7.55 -46.88 -20.33
C LEU A 14 -6.95 -45.74 -21.17
N MET A 15 -7.09 -44.47 -20.75
CA MET A 15 -6.43 -43.32 -21.40
C MET A 15 -4.92 -43.27 -21.12
N LEU A 16 -4.47 -43.64 -19.91
CA LEU A 16 -3.03 -43.78 -19.62
C LEU A 16 -2.39 -45.00 -20.31
N ALA A 17 -3.15 -46.09 -20.52
CA ALA A 17 -2.67 -47.27 -21.26
C ALA A 17 -2.63 -47.06 -22.78
N LEU A 18 -3.49 -46.19 -23.33
CA LEU A 18 -3.45 -45.81 -24.75
C LEU A 18 -2.43 -44.71 -25.07
N LEU A 19 -2.02 -43.89 -24.09
CA LEU A 19 -0.90 -42.94 -24.26
C LEU A 19 0.49 -43.58 -24.12
N SER A 20 0.59 -44.82 -23.62
CA SER A 20 1.85 -45.53 -23.41
C SER A 20 2.14 -46.62 -24.46
N ALA A 21 1.26 -46.84 -25.43
CA ALA A 21 1.41 -47.85 -26.48
C ALA A 21 1.71 -47.29 -27.90
N ALA A 22 2.00 -45.99 -28.03
CA ALA A 22 2.32 -45.37 -29.32
C ALA A 22 3.59 -44.47 -29.29
N LEU A 23 4.50 -44.71 -28.34
CA LEU A 23 5.85 -44.16 -28.45
C LEU A 23 6.75 -45.24 -29.07
N PRO A 24 7.27 -45.03 -30.29
CA PRO A 24 8.38 -45.84 -30.75
C PRO A 24 9.54 -45.61 -29.78
N SER A 25 9.94 -46.67 -29.08
CA SER A 25 11.21 -46.74 -28.36
C SER A 25 12.34 -46.50 -29.37
N GLY A 26 12.78 -45.24 -29.48
CA GLY A 26 13.80 -44.81 -30.43
C GLY A 26 13.68 -43.37 -30.97
N ALA A 27 12.66 -42.58 -30.63
CA ALA A 27 12.60 -41.19 -31.07
C ALA A 27 13.53 -40.31 -30.22
N SER A 28 14.72 -40.00 -30.73
CA SER A 28 15.52 -38.89 -30.20
C SER A 28 14.67 -37.62 -30.25
N ALA A 29 14.57 -36.86 -29.16
CA ALA A 29 14.01 -35.51 -29.20
C ALA A 29 14.73 -34.72 -30.31
N GLN A 30 13.99 -34.38 -31.36
CA GLN A 30 14.54 -33.63 -32.48
C GLN A 30 14.93 -32.24 -31.95
N VAL A 31 16.22 -31.91 -31.97
CA VAL A 31 16.71 -30.63 -31.45
C VAL A 31 16.25 -29.52 -32.39
N ALA A 32 15.38 -28.64 -31.88
CA ALA A 32 14.97 -27.43 -32.59
C ALA A 32 16.18 -26.53 -32.89
N ALA A 33 16.15 -25.79 -33.99
CA ALA A 33 17.20 -24.80 -34.26
C ALA A 33 17.21 -23.68 -33.21
N ALA A 34 18.38 -23.09 -32.96
CA ALA A 34 18.48 -21.86 -32.20
C ALA A 34 17.70 -20.73 -32.91
N PRO A 35 16.95 -19.88 -32.19
CA PRO A 35 16.27 -18.73 -32.79
C PRO A 35 17.26 -17.83 -33.57
N PRO A 36 16.86 -17.24 -34.71
CA PRO A 36 17.69 -16.28 -35.43
C PRO A 36 18.12 -15.10 -34.56
N VAL A 37 19.41 -14.80 -34.56
CA VAL A 37 19.99 -13.60 -33.94
C VAL A 37 20.16 -12.53 -35.02
N PHE A 38 19.67 -11.32 -34.73
CA PHE A 38 19.74 -10.15 -35.59
C PHE A 38 20.96 -9.31 -35.21
N SER A 39 21.77 -8.91 -36.20
CA SER A 39 22.97 -8.10 -35.95
C SER A 39 22.69 -6.65 -35.58
N VAL A 40 21.47 -6.17 -35.78
CA VAL A 40 21.03 -4.81 -35.50
C VAL A 40 19.74 -4.88 -34.65
N PRO A 41 19.67 -4.19 -33.50
CA PRO A 41 18.51 -4.24 -32.62
C PRO A 41 17.27 -3.61 -33.27
N ARG A 42 16.06 -4.00 -32.84
CA ARG A 42 14.82 -3.26 -33.19
C ARG A 42 14.94 -1.80 -32.70
N GLY A 43 14.28 -0.84 -33.37
CA GLY A 43 14.34 0.56 -32.94
C GLY A 43 14.21 1.59 -34.06
N PHE A 44 14.61 2.82 -33.76
CA PHE A 44 14.57 3.97 -34.67
C PHE A 44 15.90 4.16 -35.42
N TYR A 45 15.81 4.44 -36.72
CA TYR A 45 16.97 4.57 -37.60
C TYR A 45 16.79 5.73 -38.60
N THR A 46 17.88 6.45 -38.87
CA THR A 46 17.90 7.59 -39.80
C THR A 46 18.67 7.30 -41.09
N SER A 47 19.43 6.19 -41.14
CA SER A 47 20.28 5.81 -42.27
C SER A 47 20.11 4.34 -42.62
N PRO A 48 20.13 3.96 -43.91
CA PRO A 48 20.08 2.56 -44.32
C PRO A 48 21.25 1.74 -43.74
N PHE A 49 21.00 0.47 -43.46
CA PHE A 49 22.00 -0.46 -42.93
C PHE A 49 21.85 -1.86 -43.50
N SER A 50 22.89 -2.69 -43.27
CA SER A 50 22.93 -4.09 -43.67
C SER A 50 22.68 -4.99 -42.46
N LEU A 51 21.54 -5.68 -42.46
CA LEU A 51 21.11 -6.58 -41.41
C LEU A 51 21.62 -8.00 -41.67
N ALA A 52 22.50 -8.49 -40.79
CA ALA A 52 22.92 -9.88 -40.79
C ALA A 52 22.05 -10.70 -39.83
N LEU A 53 21.68 -11.93 -40.26
CA LEU A 53 20.99 -12.91 -39.44
C LEU A 53 21.92 -14.10 -39.20
N SER A 54 21.89 -14.67 -38.01
CA SER A 54 22.71 -15.85 -37.69
C SER A 54 21.96 -16.86 -36.82
N SER A 55 22.16 -18.15 -37.13
CA SER A 55 21.68 -19.30 -36.34
C SER A 55 22.60 -20.48 -36.70
N PRO A 56 23.60 -20.80 -35.86
CA PRO A 56 24.62 -21.80 -36.21
C PRO A 56 24.03 -23.16 -36.59
N GLY A 57 24.44 -23.70 -37.73
CA GLY A 57 24.02 -25.04 -38.21
C GLY A 57 22.57 -25.12 -38.72
N ALA A 58 21.88 -23.99 -38.89
CA ALA A 58 20.49 -23.94 -39.33
C ALA A 58 20.32 -23.14 -40.64
N THR A 59 19.27 -23.45 -41.38
CA THR A 59 18.81 -22.63 -42.52
C THR A 59 17.82 -21.58 -42.01
N ILE A 60 18.09 -20.30 -42.23
CA ILE A 60 17.19 -19.22 -41.84
C ILE A 60 16.26 -18.88 -43.00
N ARG A 61 14.97 -18.69 -42.71
CA ARG A 61 13.99 -18.08 -43.61
C ARG A 61 13.43 -16.82 -43.01
N TYR A 62 13.16 -15.82 -43.85
CA TYR A 62 12.63 -14.54 -43.40
C TYR A 62 11.58 -13.96 -44.36
N THR A 63 10.77 -13.06 -43.82
CA THR A 63 9.75 -12.29 -44.54
C THR A 63 9.87 -10.81 -44.17
N LEU A 64 9.45 -9.95 -45.10
CA LEU A 64 9.47 -8.49 -44.96
C LEU A 64 8.07 -7.87 -45.08
N ASP A 65 7.05 -8.69 -45.34
CA ASP A 65 5.65 -8.30 -45.55
C ASP A 65 4.76 -8.55 -44.33
N GLY A 66 5.37 -8.93 -43.21
CA GLY A 66 4.68 -9.31 -41.98
C GLY A 66 4.15 -10.74 -41.95
N SER A 67 4.22 -11.53 -43.03
CA SER A 67 3.76 -12.93 -43.03
C SER A 67 4.67 -13.85 -42.23
N THR A 68 4.15 -14.93 -41.65
CA THR A 68 4.92 -15.87 -40.83
C THR A 68 5.86 -16.69 -41.73
N PRO A 69 7.20 -16.61 -41.58
CA PRO A 69 8.10 -17.40 -42.38
C PRO A 69 7.93 -18.89 -42.05
N SER A 70 7.95 -19.74 -43.08
CA SER A 70 7.78 -21.18 -42.95
C SER A 70 8.67 -21.93 -43.96
N LEU A 71 8.69 -23.27 -43.95
CA LEU A 71 9.40 -24.04 -44.99
C LEU A 71 8.95 -23.69 -46.42
N THR A 72 7.72 -23.19 -46.58
CA THR A 72 7.12 -22.85 -47.88
C THR A 72 6.87 -21.35 -48.06
N ASN A 73 6.98 -20.53 -47.01
CA ASN A 73 6.78 -19.08 -47.05
C ASN A 73 8.05 -18.31 -46.65
N GLY A 74 8.36 -17.23 -47.35
CA GLY A 74 9.54 -16.40 -47.09
C GLY A 74 10.80 -16.79 -47.88
N LEU A 75 11.78 -15.91 -47.84
CA LEU A 75 13.07 -16.01 -48.54
C LEU A 75 14.07 -16.80 -47.70
N VAL A 76 14.89 -17.63 -48.35
CA VAL A 76 16.04 -18.26 -47.69
C VAL A 76 17.13 -17.22 -47.50
N TYR A 77 17.64 -17.10 -46.28
CA TYR A 77 18.71 -16.15 -45.96
C TYR A 77 20.05 -16.62 -46.56
N THR A 78 20.51 -15.95 -47.61
CA THR A 78 21.79 -16.24 -48.28
C THR A 78 22.83 -15.13 -48.12
N GLY A 79 22.47 -14.02 -47.47
CA GLY A 79 23.34 -12.87 -47.25
C GLY A 79 22.59 -11.71 -46.58
N PRO A 80 23.30 -10.65 -46.15
CA PRO A 80 22.70 -9.53 -45.43
C PRO A 80 21.52 -8.86 -46.15
N ILE A 81 20.52 -8.44 -45.37
CA ILE A 81 19.31 -7.74 -45.84
C ILE A 81 19.56 -6.23 -45.76
N VAL A 82 19.37 -5.50 -46.86
CA VAL A 82 19.44 -4.03 -46.82
C VAL A 82 18.12 -3.48 -46.29
N VAL A 83 18.16 -2.82 -45.13
CA VAL A 83 17.02 -2.13 -44.53
C VAL A 83 17.21 -0.63 -44.73
N SER A 84 16.35 0.00 -45.54
CA SER A 84 16.45 1.41 -45.93
C SER A 84 15.19 2.23 -45.67
N THR A 85 14.14 1.60 -45.13
CA THR A 85 12.85 2.21 -44.81
C THR A 85 12.21 1.43 -43.66
N THR A 86 11.10 1.93 -43.13
CA THR A 86 10.35 1.24 -42.06
C THR A 86 10.00 -0.18 -42.52
N THR A 87 10.50 -1.19 -41.80
CA THR A 87 10.42 -2.59 -42.20
C THR A 87 10.27 -3.48 -40.96
N ALA A 88 9.30 -4.38 -40.98
CA ALA A 88 9.20 -5.48 -40.02
C ALA A 88 9.86 -6.73 -40.61
N VAL A 89 10.89 -7.25 -39.96
CA VAL A 89 11.59 -8.47 -40.38
C VAL A 89 11.21 -9.60 -39.45
N ARG A 90 10.58 -10.65 -39.99
CA ARG A 90 10.29 -11.88 -39.25
C ARG A 90 11.22 -12.98 -39.75
N ALA A 91 11.86 -13.71 -38.85
CA ALA A 91 12.79 -14.77 -39.20
C ALA A 91 12.56 -16.04 -38.37
N ILE A 92 12.81 -17.19 -38.99
CA ILE A 92 12.77 -18.52 -38.36
C ILE A 92 13.97 -19.33 -38.82
N ALA A 93 14.54 -20.15 -37.94
CA ALA A 93 15.63 -21.06 -38.26
C ALA A 93 15.12 -22.50 -38.32
N TYR A 94 15.65 -23.30 -39.24
CA TYR A 94 15.38 -24.73 -39.38
C TYR A 94 16.66 -25.54 -39.20
N SER A 95 16.63 -26.53 -38.32
CA SER A 95 17.77 -27.42 -38.10
C SER A 95 18.02 -28.28 -39.36
N ALA A 96 19.13 -29.02 -39.39
CA ALA A 96 19.40 -29.99 -40.47
C ALA A 96 18.27 -31.03 -40.65
N THR A 97 17.50 -31.30 -39.58
CA THR A 97 16.34 -32.20 -39.59
C THR A 97 15.00 -31.48 -39.82
N GLN A 98 15.04 -30.20 -40.24
CA GLN A 98 13.89 -29.33 -40.50
C GLN A 98 13.00 -29.05 -39.28
N SER A 99 13.54 -29.13 -38.07
CA SER A 99 12.83 -28.73 -36.86
C SER A 99 12.93 -27.20 -36.69
N PRO A 100 11.81 -26.46 -36.60
CA PRO A 100 11.82 -24.99 -36.54
C PRO A 100 12.23 -24.45 -35.16
N SER A 101 12.84 -23.27 -35.14
CA SER A 101 12.88 -22.38 -33.98
C SER A 101 11.54 -21.63 -33.81
N PRO A 102 11.32 -20.93 -32.69
CA PRO A 102 10.35 -19.83 -32.64
C PRO A 102 10.63 -18.77 -33.71
N VAL A 103 9.58 -18.06 -34.14
CA VAL A 103 9.71 -16.88 -35.01
C VAL A 103 10.20 -15.69 -34.18
N VAL A 104 11.23 -15.01 -34.68
CA VAL A 104 11.75 -13.76 -34.09
C VAL A 104 11.38 -12.60 -35.01
N THR A 105 10.81 -11.54 -34.44
CA THR A 105 10.36 -10.34 -35.16
C THR A 105 11.13 -9.13 -34.64
N HIS A 106 11.76 -8.37 -35.54
CA HIS A 106 12.34 -7.05 -35.27
C HIS A 106 11.70 -5.99 -36.18
N SER A 107 11.18 -4.93 -35.58
CA SER A 107 10.70 -3.73 -36.28
C SER A 107 11.79 -2.65 -36.35
N TYR A 108 12.06 -2.15 -37.55
CA TYR A 108 13.00 -1.06 -37.81
C TYR A 108 12.22 0.15 -38.33
N ILE A 109 12.26 1.27 -37.62
CA ILE A 109 11.40 2.43 -37.88
C ILE A 109 12.23 3.60 -38.43
N PHE A 110 11.85 4.10 -39.61
CA PHE A 110 12.46 5.25 -40.27
C PHE A 110 11.46 6.40 -40.30
N LEU A 111 11.64 7.40 -39.42
CA LEU A 111 10.67 8.49 -39.26
C LEU A 111 10.46 9.31 -40.54
N ALA A 112 11.49 9.46 -41.38
CA ALA A 112 11.35 10.08 -42.69
C ALA A 112 10.36 9.32 -43.62
N ALA A 113 10.34 8.00 -43.55
CA ALA A 113 9.40 7.17 -44.29
C ALA A 113 7.99 7.23 -43.67
N VAL A 114 7.89 7.27 -42.35
CA VAL A 114 6.60 7.43 -41.65
C VAL A 114 5.97 8.79 -41.98
N ARG A 115 6.76 9.87 -41.99
CA ARG A 115 6.30 11.23 -42.34
C ARG A 115 5.64 11.33 -43.70
N THR A 116 6.12 10.54 -44.66
CA THR A 116 5.66 10.51 -46.05
C THR A 116 4.84 9.26 -46.37
N GLN A 117 4.29 8.60 -45.34
CA GLN A 117 3.45 7.42 -45.48
C GLN A 117 2.29 7.69 -46.44
N SER A 118 2.20 6.88 -47.50
CA SER A 118 1.22 7.07 -48.57
C SER A 118 -0.14 6.48 -48.21
N ASP A 119 -1.19 7.12 -48.71
CA ASP A 119 -2.56 6.62 -48.65
C ASP A 119 -2.84 5.49 -49.67
N THR A 120 -1.88 5.20 -50.58
CA THR A 120 -2.00 4.05 -51.50
C THR A 120 -1.93 2.75 -50.70
N PRO A 121 -2.91 1.83 -50.82
CA PRO A 121 -2.87 0.56 -50.11
C PRO A 121 -1.59 -0.23 -50.44
N LEU A 122 -0.86 -0.64 -49.39
CA LEU A 122 0.28 -1.55 -49.53
C LEU A 122 -0.19 -2.91 -50.08
N PRO A 123 0.68 -3.71 -50.72
CA PRO A 123 0.33 -5.04 -51.18
C PRO A 123 -0.36 -5.89 -50.09
N GLY A 124 -1.55 -6.41 -50.39
CA GLY A 124 -2.35 -7.21 -49.46
C GLY A 124 -3.24 -6.42 -48.48
N TRP A 125 -3.12 -5.09 -48.42
CA TRP A 125 -4.03 -4.23 -47.65
C TRP A 125 -5.27 -3.88 -48.49
N PRO A 126 -6.47 -3.86 -47.89
CA PRO A 126 -7.68 -3.61 -48.66
C PRO A 126 -7.84 -2.11 -48.98
N PRO A 127 -8.48 -1.77 -50.11
CA PRO A 127 -8.81 -0.38 -50.44
C PRO A 127 -9.97 0.19 -49.59
N ALA A 128 -10.63 -0.65 -48.80
CA ALA A 128 -11.76 -0.29 -47.95
C ALA A 128 -11.83 -1.18 -46.70
N PHE A 129 -12.22 -0.60 -45.58
CA PHE A 129 -12.59 -1.31 -44.36
C PHE A 129 -14.00 -1.91 -44.57
N THR A 130 -14.03 -3.17 -45.01
CA THR A 130 -15.25 -3.88 -45.43
C THR A 130 -15.97 -4.55 -44.25
N TYR A 131 -17.28 -4.77 -44.41
CA TYR A 131 -18.18 -5.27 -43.37
C TYR A 131 -19.40 -5.98 -43.97
N THR A 132 -19.94 -7.00 -43.30
CA THR A 132 -20.95 -7.92 -43.86
C THR A 132 -22.41 -7.66 -43.46
N ASP A 133 -22.73 -6.80 -42.48
CA ASP A 133 -24.12 -6.66 -41.98
C ASP A 133 -24.79 -5.28 -42.17
N LEU A 134 -24.06 -4.27 -42.66
CA LEU A 134 -24.62 -2.98 -43.10
C LEU A 134 -24.19 -2.75 -44.55
N SER A 135 -25.14 -2.39 -45.41
CA SER A 135 -25.02 -2.31 -46.88
C SER A 135 -24.13 -1.16 -47.40
N GLY A 136 -22.91 -0.98 -46.87
CA GLY A 136 -21.98 0.08 -47.26
C GLY A 136 -20.50 -0.31 -47.15
N THR A 137 -19.68 0.28 -48.04
CA THR A 137 -18.21 0.13 -48.08
C THR A 137 -17.58 1.40 -47.51
N TYR A 138 -16.67 1.27 -46.53
CA TYR A 138 -15.98 2.40 -45.89
C TYR A 138 -14.55 2.53 -46.46
N PRO A 139 -14.17 3.65 -47.09
CA PRO A 139 -12.83 3.78 -47.68
C PRO A 139 -11.74 3.65 -46.63
N ALA A 140 -10.65 2.97 -46.98
CA ALA A 140 -9.49 2.90 -46.12
C ALA A 140 -8.72 4.22 -46.19
N ASP A 141 -8.01 4.50 -45.10
CA ASP A 141 -7.08 5.61 -44.99
C ASP A 141 -5.80 5.07 -44.40
N TYR A 142 -4.70 5.26 -45.12
CA TYR A 142 -3.37 4.83 -44.72
C TYR A 142 -2.38 5.99 -44.64
N GLY A 143 -2.74 7.18 -45.12
CA GLY A 143 -1.80 8.27 -45.31
C GLY A 143 -1.41 8.99 -44.02
N MET A 144 -0.31 9.73 -44.08
CA MET A 144 -0.06 10.86 -43.18
C MET A 144 -0.34 12.15 -43.96
N ASP A 145 -1.25 12.99 -43.45
CA ASP A 145 -1.68 14.23 -44.09
C ASP A 145 -0.53 15.24 -44.15
N PRO A 146 -0.05 15.62 -45.36
CA PRO A 146 0.96 16.65 -45.53
C PRO A 146 0.51 18.03 -45.03
N GLU A 147 -0.79 18.33 -44.98
CA GLU A 147 -1.31 19.57 -44.38
C GLU A 147 -0.95 19.68 -42.89
N VAL A 148 -0.71 18.55 -42.21
CA VAL A 148 -0.27 18.51 -40.82
C VAL A 148 1.24 18.30 -40.72
N THR A 149 1.81 17.31 -41.43
CA THR A 149 3.23 16.95 -41.29
C THR A 149 4.18 17.98 -41.89
N GLU A 150 3.77 18.68 -42.96
CA GLU A 150 4.56 19.72 -43.63
C GLU A 150 4.18 21.14 -43.20
N HIS A 151 3.19 21.29 -42.32
CA HIS A 151 2.81 22.61 -41.79
C HIS A 151 4.01 23.30 -41.11
N PRO A 152 4.23 24.61 -41.30
CA PRO A 152 5.36 25.33 -40.70
C PRO A 152 5.50 25.18 -39.17
N ASN A 153 4.38 24.98 -38.46
CA ASN A 153 4.38 24.79 -37.00
C ASN A 153 4.84 23.38 -36.55
N ASN A 154 4.78 22.39 -37.45
CA ASN A 154 4.96 20.96 -37.15
C ASN A 154 6.18 20.34 -37.84
N ALA A 155 6.53 20.82 -39.04
CA ALA A 155 7.54 20.21 -39.92
C ALA A 155 8.90 19.98 -39.25
N ALA A 156 9.31 20.86 -38.33
CA ALA A 156 10.58 20.74 -37.61
C ALA A 156 10.52 19.86 -36.35
N LYS A 157 9.31 19.46 -35.91
CA LYS A 157 9.08 18.73 -34.65
C LYS A 157 8.66 17.28 -34.86
N PHE A 158 8.48 16.84 -36.11
CA PHE A 158 7.95 15.50 -36.42
C PHE A 158 8.70 14.37 -35.70
N ASP A 159 10.03 14.39 -35.72
CA ASP A 159 10.81 13.36 -35.05
C ASP A 159 10.55 13.35 -33.54
N ALA A 160 10.57 14.52 -32.90
CA ALA A 160 10.28 14.69 -31.48
C ALA A 160 8.85 14.23 -31.13
N VAL A 161 7.88 14.46 -32.00
CA VAL A 161 6.49 13.98 -31.86
C VAL A 161 6.42 12.46 -31.85
N MET A 162 7.12 11.82 -32.80
CA MET A 162 7.12 10.36 -32.94
C MET A 162 7.93 9.65 -31.87
N THR A 163 8.85 10.35 -31.20
CA THR A 163 9.65 9.83 -30.08
C THR A 163 9.17 10.33 -28.71
N ALA A 164 8.06 11.07 -28.64
CA ALA A 164 7.51 11.56 -27.37
C ALA A 164 6.91 10.44 -26.51
N LEU A 165 6.54 9.32 -27.13
CA LEU A 165 5.97 8.14 -26.48
C LEU A 165 6.68 6.88 -26.95
N PRO A 166 6.66 5.79 -26.16
CA PRO A 166 7.04 4.47 -26.62
C PRO A 166 6.24 4.02 -27.85
N THR A 167 6.83 3.12 -28.62
CA THR A 167 6.18 2.49 -29.76
C THR A 167 5.76 1.07 -29.42
N LEU A 168 4.52 0.73 -29.78
CA LEU A 168 4.02 -0.64 -29.80
C LEU A 168 3.89 -1.11 -31.26
N SER A 169 4.64 -2.14 -31.65
CA SER A 169 4.57 -2.73 -32.99
C SER A 169 3.82 -4.06 -32.94
N LEU A 170 2.76 -4.18 -33.74
CA LEU A 170 2.00 -5.39 -33.97
C LEU A 170 2.33 -5.94 -35.36
N VAL A 171 2.93 -7.14 -35.43
CA VAL A 171 3.25 -7.80 -36.69
C VAL A 171 2.52 -9.14 -36.80
N THR A 172 1.68 -9.29 -37.83
CA THR A 172 0.87 -10.48 -38.07
C THR A 172 0.68 -10.76 -39.56
N ASP A 173 0.25 -11.97 -39.88
CA ASP A 173 -0.13 -12.34 -41.25
C ASP A 173 -1.33 -11.49 -41.66
N LEU A 174 -1.25 -10.79 -42.81
CA LEU A 174 -2.34 -9.91 -43.27
C LEU A 174 -3.74 -10.59 -43.31
N PRO A 175 -3.89 -11.89 -43.66
CA PRO A 175 -5.16 -12.60 -43.54
C PRO A 175 -5.77 -12.58 -42.13
N ASN A 176 -4.98 -12.49 -41.06
CA ASN A 176 -5.48 -12.37 -39.69
C ASN A 176 -6.22 -11.05 -39.45
N LEU A 177 -5.93 -10.00 -40.21
CA LEU A 177 -6.65 -8.73 -40.16
C LEU A 177 -7.79 -8.69 -41.18
N TRP A 178 -7.53 -9.09 -42.43
CA TRP A 178 -8.37 -8.69 -43.56
C TRP A 178 -9.10 -9.83 -44.28
N HIS A 179 -8.83 -11.10 -43.95
CA HIS A 179 -9.46 -12.22 -44.67
C HIS A 179 -10.99 -12.26 -44.43
N PRO A 180 -11.83 -12.45 -45.46
CA PRO A 180 -13.28 -12.44 -45.29
C PRO A 180 -13.84 -13.47 -44.30
N GLY A 181 -13.20 -14.64 -44.17
CA GLY A 181 -13.67 -15.69 -43.26
C GLY A 181 -13.00 -15.73 -41.89
N SER A 182 -11.93 -14.95 -41.66
CA SER A 182 -11.11 -15.09 -40.45
C SER A 182 -10.42 -13.81 -39.98
N GLY A 183 -10.37 -12.76 -40.79
CA GLY A 183 -9.74 -11.49 -40.45
C GLY A 183 -10.53 -10.75 -39.38
N ILE A 184 -9.88 -10.37 -38.28
CA ILE A 184 -10.54 -9.70 -37.15
C ILE A 184 -10.98 -8.27 -37.49
N TYR A 185 -10.29 -7.60 -38.42
CA TYR A 185 -10.65 -6.26 -38.87
C TYR A 185 -11.79 -6.30 -39.90
N TYR A 186 -11.80 -7.34 -40.75
CA TYR A 186 -12.89 -7.61 -41.69
C TYR A 186 -14.17 -8.08 -40.99
N ASN A 187 -14.03 -8.91 -39.96
CA ASN A 187 -15.12 -9.48 -39.17
C ASN A 187 -15.09 -8.96 -37.72
N PRO A 188 -15.20 -7.64 -37.50
CA PRO A 188 -14.99 -7.06 -36.18
C PRO A 188 -16.05 -7.49 -35.16
N ASN A 189 -17.28 -7.83 -35.59
CA ASN A 189 -18.36 -8.31 -34.73
C ASN A 189 -18.21 -9.75 -34.25
N ALA A 190 -17.31 -10.50 -34.85
CA ALA A 190 -17.27 -11.92 -34.63
C ALA A 190 -16.66 -12.21 -33.25
N LYS A 191 -17.47 -12.78 -32.35
CA LYS A 191 -17.13 -13.17 -30.98
C LYS A 191 -17.39 -14.67 -30.79
N PRO A 192 -16.76 -15.33 -29.80
CA PRO A 192 -17.15 -16.69 -29.42
C PRO A 192 -18.66 -16.76 -29.17
N GLY A 193 -19.38 -17.57 -29.94
CA GLY A 193 -20.81 -17.84 -29.74
C GLY A 193 -21.83 -16.85 -30.35
N SER A 194 -21.44 -15.86 -31.16
CA SER A 194 -22.40 -14.92 -31.77
C SER A 194 -22.39 -14.93 -33.31
N LEU A 195 -23.19 -15.84 -33.89
CA LEU A 195 -23.91 -15.82 -35.19
C LEU A 195 -24.42 -17.26 -35.48
N PRO A 196 -25.51 -17.48 -36.25
CA PRO A 196 -25.88 -18.83 -36.68
C PRO A 196 -24.83 -19.31 -37.69
N PHE A 197 -23.97 -20.23 -37.25
CA PHE A 197 -22.82 -20.82 -37.94
C PHE A 197 -21.45 -20.21 -37.58
N ASP A 198 -20.96 -20.56 -36.39
CA ASP A 198 -19.53 -20.75 -36.11
C ASP A 198 -19.24 -22.27 -36.19
N PRO A 199 -18.80 -22.79 -37.35
CA PRO A 199 -18.54 -24.23 -37.53
C PRO A 199 -17.23 -24.70 -36.88
N LEU A 200 -16.44 -23.81 -36.26
CA LEU A 200 -15.11 -24.14 -35.75
C LEU A 200 -14.97 -24.02 -34.23
N GLY A 201 -15.81 -23.24 -33.53
CA GLY A 201 -15.81 -23.18 -32.07
C GLY A 201 -14.48 -22.70 -31.45
N THR A 202 -13.66 -21.98 -32.22
CA THR A 202 -12.35 -21.45 -31.81
C THR A 202 -12.45 -19.92 -31.71
N GLY A 203 -12.20 -19.34 -30.55
CA GLY A 203 -12.33 -17.90 -30.31
C GLY A 203 -11.70 -16.99 -31.38
N TRP A 204 -12.28 -15.80 -31.56
CA TRP A 204 -11.92 -14.81 -32.59
C TRP A 204 -10.62 -14.03 -32.30
N GLU A 205 -9.64 -14.72 -31.74
CA GLU A 205 -8.29 -14.23 -31.42
C GLU A 205 -7.29 -14.68 -32.50
N ARG A 206 -6.30 -13.83 -32.84
CA ARG A 206 -5.31 -14.10 -33.89
C ARG A 206 -3.88 -13.91 -33.40
N PRO A 207 -2.94 -14.76 -33.82
CA PRO A 207 -1.54 -14.62 -33.42
C PRO A 207 -0.94 -13.31 -33.92
N VAL A 208 -0.18 -12.64 -33.06
CA VAL A 208 0.58 -11.42 -33.38
C VAL A 208 1.94 -11.45 -32.70
N SER A 209 2.97 -10.92 -33.35
CA SER A 209 4.22 -10.52 -32.68
C SER A 209 4.06 -9.11 -32.13
N LEU A 210 4.29 -8.95 -30.83
CA LEU A 210 4.22 -7.69 -30.11
C LEU A 210 5.62 -7.24 -29.75
N GLU A 211 5.98 -6.00 -30.07
CA GLU A 211 7.24 -5.38 -29.69
C GLU A 211 6.98 -4.03 -29.01
N TRP A 212 7.58 -3.81 -27.85
CA TRP A 212 7.66 -2.51 -27.18
C TRP A 212 9.02 -1.90 -27.45
N ILE A 213 9.05 -0.68 -27.99
CA ILE A 213 10.27 -0.01 -28.42
C ILE A 213 10.35 1.35 -27.71
N ASN A 214 11.36 1.51 -26.87
CA ASN A 214 11.59 2.77 -26.15
C ASN A 214 12.33 3.78 -27.05
N PRO A 215 11.95 5.07 -27.05
CA PRO A 215 12.59 6.07 -27.89
C PRO A 215 14.04 6.38 -27.49
N ASP A 216 14.40 6.16 -26.22
CA ASP A 216 15.74 6.34 -25.68
C ASP A 216 16.71 5.19 -26.01
N GLY A 217 16.22 4.15 -26.68
CA GLY A 217 17.00 2.96 -27.04
C GLY A 217 17.18 1.95 -25.92
N THR A 218 16.56 2.15 -24.75
CA THR A 218 16.52 1.13 -23.69
C THR A 218 15.74 -0.10 -24.15
N THR A 219 16.02 -1.23 -23.53
CA THR A 219 15.43 -2.52 -23.92
C THR A 219 13.95 -2.55 -23.52
N GLY A 220 13.05 -2.66 -24.50
CA GLY A 220 11.65 -3.03 -24.26
C GLY A 220 11.45 -4.54 -24.29
N PHE A 221 10.23 -5.00 -24.55
CA PHE A 221 9.92 -6.44 -24.66
C PHE A 221 9.56 -6.86 -26.09
N ALA A 222 9.65 -8.17 -26.34
CA ALA A 222 9.18 -8.78 -27.57
C ALA A 222 8.61 -10.16 -27.28
N GLN A 223 7.37 -10.39 -27.68
CA GLN A 223 6.72 -11.69 -27.49
C GLN A 223 5.58 -11.93 -28.46
N LEU A 224 5.14 -13.17 -28.55
CA LEU A 224 3.93 -13.54 -29.27
C LEU A 224 2.71 -13.38 -28.34
N ALA A 225 1.60 -12.94 -28.92
CA ALA A 225 0.34 -12.76 -28.22
C ALA A 225 -0.85 -13.11 -29.14
N GLY A 226 -2.04 -13.19 -28.56
CA GLY A 226 -3.30 -13.20 -29.28
C GLY A 226 -3.89 -11.79 -29.36
N ALA A 227 -4.44 -11.41 -30.53
CA ALA A 227 -5.13 -10.14 -30.75
C ALA A 227 -6.58 -10.35 -31.21
N SER A 228 -7.50 -9.57 -30.68
CA SER A 228 -8.92 -9.51 -31.12
C SER A 228 -9.43 -8.07 -31.09
N ILE A 229 -10.56 -7.79 -31.77
CA ILE A 229 -11.18 -6.46 -31.70
C ILE A 229 -11.99 -6.32 -30.41
N ASP A 230 -11.84 -5.19 -29.71
CA ASP A 230 -12.52 -4.85 -28.46
C ASP A 230 -13.54 -3.69 -28.64
N GLY A 231 -14.45 -3.50 -27.65
CA GLY A 231 -15.49 -2.45 -27.64
C GLY A 231 -16.65 -2.63 -28.64
N GLU A 232 -17.88 -2.25 -28.28
CA GLU A 232 -19.04 -2.37 -29.19
C GLU A 232 -18.93 -1.41 -30.37
N THR A 233 -18.78 -0.11 -30.08
CA THR A 233 -18.63 0.95 -31.10
C THR A 233 -17.42 0.72 -32.00
N SER A 234 -16.29 0.32 -31.41
CA SER A 234 -15.07 -0.03 -32.16
C SER A 234 -15.35 -1.12 -33.19
N ARG A 235 -16.24 -2.08 -32.92
CA ARG A 235 -16.58 -3.13 -33.88
C ARG A 235 -17.44 -2.67 -35.06
N ARG A 236 -17.92 -1.42 -35.08
CA ARG A 236 -18.78 -0.86 -36.13
C ARG A 236 -17.98 0.09 -37.04
N PRO A 237 -17.53 -0.33 -38.23
CA PRO A 237 -16.67 0.50 -39.11
C PRO A 237 -17.29 1.85 -39.50
N HIS A 238 -18.61 1.91 -39.63
CA HIS A 238 -19.34 3.16 -39.90
C HIS A 238 -19.30 4.19 -38.78
N ARG A 239 -19.03 3.75 -37.54
CA ARG A 239 -18.90 4.63 -36.38
C ARG A 239 -17.46 4.97 -36.09
N GLN A 240 -16.62 3.94 -36.18
CA GLN A 240 -15.24 4.01 -35.75
C GLN A 240 -14.38 3.08 -36.63
N PRO A 241 -13.69 3.62 -37.65
CA PRO A 241 -12.81 2.85 -38.53
C PRO A 241 -11.53 2.40 -37.81
N LYS A 242 -10.98 3.23 -36.93
CA LYS A 242 -9.79 2.94 -36.11
C LYS A 242 -10.18 2.01 -34.97
N LYS A 243 -9.74 0.74 -34.94
CA LYS A 243 -10.23 -0.25 -33.95
C LYS A 243 -9.49 -0.24 -32.62
N ASN A 244 -10.18 -0.63 -31.54
CA ASN A 244 -9.58 -1.08 -30.29
C ASN A 244 -9.09 -2.53 -30.45
N PHE A 245 -7.97 -2.85 -29.81
CA PHE A 245 -7.45 -4.22 -29.75
C PHE A 245 -7.42 -4.73 -28.33
N ARG A 246 -7.84 -5.98 -28.12
CA ARG A 246 -7.52 -6.73 -26.92
C ARG A 246 -6.35 -7.64 -27.22
N ILE A 247 -5.32 -7.59 -26.38
CA ILE A 247 -4.12 -8.41 -26.48
C ILE A 247 -4.11 -9.39 -25.31
N ALA A 248 -3.99 -10.68 -25.60
CA ALA A 248 -3.98 -11.76 -24.61
C ALA A 248 -2.65 -12.52 -24.63
N PHE A 249 -2.11 -12.76 -23.44
CA PHE A 249 -0.83 -13.45 -23.22
C PHE A 249 -1.09 -14.86 -22.67
N SER A 250 -1.40 -15.80 -23.58
CA SER A 250 -1.67 -17.19 -23.22
C SER A 250 -0.52 -18.12 -23.62
N ALA A 251 -0.38 -19.23 -22.89
CA ALA A 251 0.62 -20.26 -23.18
C ALA A 251 0.56 -20.82 -24.62
N GLY A 252 -0.58 -20.66 -25.31
CA GLY A 252 -0.75 -21.09 -26.69
C GLY A 252 -0.02 -20.23 -27.72
N TYR A 253 0.34 -18.98 -27.36
CA TYR A 253 1.10 -18.08 -28.23
C TYR A 253 2.56 -17.94 -27.78
N GLY A 254 2.85 -18.13 -26.50
CA GLY A 254 4.20 -17.98 -25.94
C GLY A 254 4.23 -18.24 -24.44
N THR A 255 4.84 -17.34 -23.68
CA THR A 255 4.75 -17.35 -22.21
C THR A 255 3.33 -17.01 -21.76
N ALA A 256 2.86 -17.65 -20.69
CA ALA A 256 1.61 -17.25 -20.05
C ALA A 256 1.88 -15.98 -19.23
N GLY A 257 1.22 -14.88 -19.62
CA GLY A 257 1.46 -13.56 -19.04
C GLY A 257 2.60 -12.78 -19.73
N LEU A 258 2.50 -11.45 -19.67
CA LEU A 258 3.54 -10.49 -19.99
C LEU A 258 4.19 -10.05 -18.67
N ASP A 259 5.46 -10.37 -18.46
CA ASP A 259 6.25 -9.88 -17.33
C ASP A 259 7.07 -8.65 -17.77
N PHE A 260 6.51 -7.46 -17.59
CA PHE A 260 7.11 -6.19 -18.00
C PHE A 260 6.44 -5.03 -17.28
N GLU A 261 7.19 -4.06 -16.77
CA GLU A 261 6.64 -2.88 -16.11
C GLU A 261 6.06 -1.89 -17.14
N LEU A 262 4.76 -2.00 -17.41
CA LEU A 262 4.06 -1.14 -18.39
C LEU A 262 3.66 0.24 -17.84
N PHE A 263 3.51 0.38 -16.53
CA PHE A 263 2.83 1.53 -15.91
C PHE A 263 3.63 2.09 -14.73
N ASP A 264 3.50 3.40 -14.49
CA ASP A 264 4.28 4.17 -13.51
C ASP A 264 4.00 3.82 -12.03
N ALA A 265 3.11 2.88 -11.73
CA ALA A 265 2.67 2.53 -10.37
C ALA A 265 3.05 1.09 -10.00
N SER A 266 3.63 0.91 -8.81
CA SER A 266 4.15 -0.37 -8.31
C SER A 266 3.10 -1.49 -8.26
N THR A 267 3.46 -2.63 -8.87
CA THR A 267 2.83 -3.96 -8.85
C THR A 267 1.40 -4.11 -9.39
N PRO A 268 1.12 -5.25 -10.07
CA PRO A 268 2.03 -6.31 -10.47
C PRO A 268 2.69 -6.04 -11.84
N ALA A 269 3.88 -6.61 -12.05
CA ALA A 269 4.61 -6.57 -13.31
C ALA A 269 4.10 -7.59 -14.35
N THR A 270 3.13 -8.44 -13.98
CA THR A 270 2.63 -9.51 -14.84
C THR A 270 1.18 -9.30 -15.29
N PHE A 271 0.95 -9.22 -16.59
CA PHE A 271 -0.37 -9.01 -17.20
C PHE A 271 -0.83 -10.20 -18.03
N GLN A 272 -2.08 -10.65 -17.88
CA GLN A 272 -2.65 -11.68 -18.75
C GLN A 272 -3.32 -11.08 -19.97
N GLN A 273 -3.88 -9.87 -19.85
CA GLN A 273 -4.52 -9.14 -20.93
C GLN A 273 -4.31 -7.63 -20.80
N ILE A 274 -4.15 -6.97 -21.95
CA ILE A 274 -4.18 -5.50 -22.07
C ILE A 274 -5.13 -5.11 -23.18
N VAL A 275 -5.61 -3.86 -23.15
CA VAL A 275 -6.46 -3.27 -24.18
C VAL A 275 -5.77 -2.04 -24.76
N LEU A 276 -5.80 -1.91 -26.08
CA LEU A 276 -5.33 -0.75 -26.83
C LEU A 276 -6.56 0.07 -27.22
N HIS A 277 -6.80 1.19 -26.53
CA HIS A 277 -7.92 2.09 -26.77
C HIS A 277 -7.56 3.18 -27.79
N ASN A 278 -8.43 3.38 -28.76
CA ASN A 278 -8.29 4.33 -29.87
C ASN A 278 -8.71 5.78 -29.56
N GLY A 279 -9.21 6.05 -28.35
CA GLY A 279 -9.82 7.33 -27.94
C GLY A 279 -11.36 7.35 -27.87
N GLY A 280 -12.03 6.25 -28.21
CA GLY A 280 -13.47 6.07 -28.09
C GLY A 280 -14.29 7.02 -28.98
N ASN A 281 -15.41 7.50 -28.45
CA ASN A 281 -16.32 8.43 -29.12
C ASN A 281 -15.71 9.85 -29.24
N ARG A 282 -14.67 10.14 -28.45
CA ARG A 282 -13.97 11.45 -28.42
C ARG A 282 -12.61 11.34 -29.11
N SER A 283 -12.66 10.80 -30.33
CA SER A 283 -11.55 10.72 -31.29
C SER A 283 -11.96 11.36 -32.62
N TRP A 284 -10.99 11.80 -33.41
CA TRP A 284 -11.27 12.48 -34.69
C TRP A 284 -11.80 11.55 -35.78
N SER A 285 -11.49 10.26 -35.69
CA SER A 285 -12.03 9.23 -36.58
C SER A 285 -13.48 8.85 -36.28
N TYR A 286 -14.09 9.39 -35.22
CA TYR A 286 -15.45 9.04 -34.82
C TYR A 286 -16.52 9.76 -35.66
N PHE A 287 -17.61 9.04 -35.98
CA PHE A 287 -18.61 9.53 -36.92
C PHE A 287 -19.42 10.74 -36.41
N ASP A 288 -19.76 10.81 -35.12
CA ASP A 288 -20.59 11.92 -34.59
C ASP A 288 -19.79 13.21 -34.47
N ARG A 289 -20.33 14.29 -35.06
CA ARG A 289 -19.69 15.61 -35.08
C ARG A 289 -19.51 16.22 -33.71
N ASP A 290 -20.57 16.17 -32.91
CA ASP A 290 -20.60 16.85 -31.63
C ASP A 290 -19.62 16.18 -30.64
N GLN A 291 -19.43 14.87 -30.77
CA GLN A 291 -18.46 14.12 -29.98
C GLN A 291 -17.02 14.30 -30.49
N ARG A 292 -16.74 14.17 -31.80
CA ARG A 292 -15.36 14.30 -32.32
C ARG A 292 -14.74 15.68 -32.14
N ARG A 293 -15.53 16.78 -32.18
CA ARG A 293 -14.98 18.15 -32.03
C ARG A 293 -14.43 18.40 -30.62
N GLU A 294 -14.83 17.59 -29.66
CA GLU A 294 -14.42 17.64 -28.25
C GLU A 294 -13.40 16.51 -27.95
N ALA A 295 -12.72 15.99 -28.97
CA ALA A 295 -11.70 14.96 -28.82
C ALA A 295 -10.45 15.48 -28.10
N ASP A 296 -10.04 14.77 -27.05
CA ASP A 296 -8.83 15.05 -26.28
C ASP A 296 -7.93 13.81 -26.08
N TYR A 297 -8.46 12.60 -26.30
CA TYR A 297 -7.82 11.29 -26.05
C TYR A 297 -7.46 11.03 -24.57
N ILE A 298 -8.01 11.80 -23.63
CA ILE A 298 -7.62 11.82 -22.20
C ILE A 298 -8.75 11.34 -21.27
N ASN A 299 -10.02 11.59 -21.62
CA ASN A 299 -11.15 11.47 -20.69
C ASN A 299 -11.23 10.15 -19.92
N ASP A 300 -11.00 9.02 -20.59
CA ASP A 300 -11.13 7.69 -20.00
C ASP A 300 -9.98 7.36 -19.03
N GLU A 301 -8.74 7.71 -19.39
CA GLU A 301 -7.57 7.59 -18.51
C GLU A 301 -7.66 8.53 -17.31
N TRP A 302 -8.11 9.77 -17.52
CA TRP A 302 -8.37 10.72 -16.44
C TRP A 302 -9.39 10.15 -15.45
N ALA A 303 -10.48 9.56 -15.97
CA ALA A 303 -11.52 8.97 -15.13
C ALA A 303 -10.97 7.84 -14.26
N ARG A 304 -10.14 6.94 -14.80
CA ARG A 304 -9.50 5.87 -14.02
C ARG A 304 -8.49 6.40 -12.99
N ARG A 305 -7.63 7.34 -13.36
CA ARG A 305 -6.67 7.94 -12.42
C ARG A 305 -7.35 8.74 -11.31
N ALA A 306 -8.45 9.44 -11.61
CA ALA A 306 -9.28 10.09 -10.61
C ALA A 306 -9.90 9.05 -9.66
N TRP A 307 -10.37 7.90 -10.19
CA TRP A 307 -10.90 6.80 -9.38
C TRP A 307 -9.85 6.17 -8.44
N LEU A 308 -8.62 5.96 -8.94
CA LEU A 308 -7.47 5.56 -8.13
C LEU A 308 -7.18 6.59 -7.02
N LYS A 309 -7.18 7.89 -7.36
CA LYS A 309 -6.98 8.98 -6.39
C LYS A 309 -8.10 9.08 -5.34
N MET A 310 -9.30 8.56 -5.64
CA MET A 310 -10.40 8.42 -4.69
C MET A 310 -10.22 7.21 -3.73
N GLY A 311 -9.16 6.41 -3.90
CA GLY A 311 -8.82 5.27 -3.05
C GLY A 311 -9.39 3.93 -3.53
N HIS A 312 -9.85 3.83 -4.78
CA HIS A 312 -10.46 2.62 -5.33
C HIS A 312 -9.57 1.95 -6.36
N LEU A 313 -9.75 0.65 -6.54
CA LEU A 313 -9.06 -0.11 -7.57
C LEU A 313 -9.57 0.25 -8.98
N ALA A 314 -8.63 0.55 -9.90
CA ALA A 314 -8.91 0.81 -11.32
C ALA A 314 -7.77 0.25 -12.19
N PRO A 315 -8.04 -0.06 -13.47
CA PRO A 315 -6.98 -0.38 -14.43
C PRO A 315 -6.00 0.76 -14.61
N HIS A 316 -4.70 0.45 -14.65
CA HIS A 316 -3.67 1.42 -15.00
C HIS A 316 -3.57 1.59 -16.51
N GLY A 317 -3.04 2.73 -16.95
CA GLY A 317 -2.86 3.02 -18.37
C GLY A 317 -1.67 3.94 -18.69
N THR A 318 -1.22 3.81 -19.93
CA THR A 318 -0.14 4.61 -20.56
C THR A 318 -0.47 4.89 -22.03
N TYR A 319 0.40 5.56 -22.77
CA TYR A 319 0.18 5.92 -24.18
C TYR A 319 1.32 5.45 -25.07
N VAL A 320 0.99 5.04 -26.29
CA VAL A 320 1.95 4.58 -27.30
C VAL A 320 1.61 5.10 -28.68
N HIS A 321 2.63 5.15 -29.53
CA HIS A 321 2.49 5.14 -30.98
C HIS A 321 2.32 3.69 -31.46
N LEU A 322 1.18 3.36 -32.07
CA LEU A 322 0.90 2.01 -32.57
C LEU A 322 1.34 1.86 -34.03
N TYR A 323 2.00 0.74 -34.35
CA TYR A 323 2.30 0.32 -35.73
C TYR A 323 1.68 -1.04 -36.03
N LEU A 324 1.11 -1.20 -37.23
CA LEU A 324 0.59 -2.47 -37.75
C LEU A 324 1.41 -2.90 -38.98
N ASN A 325 2.14 -4.00 -38.89
CA ASN A 325 3.07 -4.48 -39.94
C ASN A 325 4.00 -3.37 -40.49
N GLY A 326 4.48 -2.47 -39.61
CA GLY A 326 5.36 -1.35 -39.97
C GLY A 326 4.64 -0.10 -40.48
N LEU A 327 3.32 -0.13 -40.67
CA LEU A 327 2.52 1.06 -40.99
C LEU A 327 2.13 1.79 -39.70
N TYR A 328 2.38 3.10 -39.63
CA TYR A 328 1.99 3.90 -38.47
C TYR A 328 0.47 4.02 -38.40
N TRP A 329 -0.09 3.58 -37.27
CA TRP A 329 -1.52 3.44 -37.08
C TRP A 329 -2.13 4.53 -36.20
N GLY A 330 -1.37 5.19 -35.33
CA GLY A 330 -1.85 6.31 -34.52
C GLY A 330 -1.57 6.20 -33.03
N LEU A 331 -2.08 7.18 -32.28
CA LEU A 331 -2.02 7.26 -30.82
C LEU A 331 -3.00 6.27 -30.18
N TYR A 332 -2.53 5.49 -29.22
CA TYR A 332 -3.35 4.57 -28.43
C TYR A 332 -3.08 4.71 -26.95
N ASN A 333 -4.13 4.61 -26.14
CA ASN A 333 -4.03 4.43 -24.71
C ASN A 333 -3.99 2.92 -24.40
N VAL A 334 -2.87 2.44 -23.86
CA VAL A 334 -2.68 1.05 -23.44
C VAL A 334 -3.17 0.94 -22.01
N THR A 335 -4.07 0.00 -21.73
CA THR A 335 -4.68 -0.15 -20.41
C THR A 335 -4.70 -1.61 -19.99
N GLU A 336 -4.70 -1.84 -18.68
CA GLU A 336 -5.09 -3.14 -18.15
C GLU A 336 -6.57 -3.43 -18.47
N ARG A 337 -6.90 -4.71 -18.62
CA ARG A 337 -8.30 -5.11 -18.70
C ARG A 337 -8.84 -5.32 -17.29
N PHE A 338 -9.93 -4.65 -16.93
CA PHE A 338 -10.65 -4.96 -15.70
C PHE A 338 -11.42 -6.28 -15.85
N ASP A 339 -10.85 -7.37 -15.33
CA ASP A 339 -11.46 -8.70 -15.28
C ASP A 339 -11.00 -9.48 -14.04
N GLN A 340 -11.33 -10.77 -13.97
CA GLN A 340 -10.94 -11.63 -12.85
C GLN A 340 -9.42 -11.81 -12.70
N HIS A 341 -8.64 -11.64 -13.76
CA HIS A 341 -7.17 -11.75 -13.71
C HIS A 341 -6.56 -10.47 -13.13
N PHE A 342 -7.11 -9.32 -13.50
CA PHE A 342 -6.80 -8.06 -12.82
C PHE A 342 -7.15 -8.16 -11.32
N LEU A 343 -8.33 -8.67 -10.96
CA LEU A 343 -8.69 -8.86 -9.55
C LEU A 343 -7.77 -9.87 -8.83
N GLN A 344 -7.35 -10.94 -9.50
CA GLN A 344 -6.37 -11.88 -8.94
C GLN A 344 -5.05 -11.17 -8.59
N SER A 345 -4.58 -10.32 -9.50
CA SER A 345 -3.36 -9.55 -9.38
C SER A 345 -3.39 -8.52 -8.24
N TYR A 346 -4.54 -7.88 -8.01
CA TYR A 346 -4.65 -6.74 -7.08
C TYR A 346 -5.41 -7.02 -5.78
N ALA A 347 -6.23 -8.08 -5.72
CA ALA A 347 -7.09 -8.38 -4.58
C ALA A 347 -6.82 -9.76 -3.93
N GLY A 348 -5.82 -10.50 -4.43
CA GLY A 348 -5.17 -11.61 -3.71
C GLY A 348 -5.90 -12.96 -3.68
N LEU A 349 -7.07 -13.08 -4.33
CA LEU A 349 -7.74 -14.39 -4.54
C LEU A 349 -7.46 -14.93 -5.95
N THR A 350 -7.93 -16.13 -6.26
CA THR A 350 -7.77 -16.68 -7.62
C THR A 350 -8.83 -16.11 -8.56
N ALA A 351 -8.55 -16.10 -9.87
CA ALA A 351 -9.49 -15.69 -10.90
C ALA A 351 -10.88 -16.38 -10.82
N ALA A 352 -10.95 -17.61 -10.31
CA ALA A 352 -12.22 -18.36 -10.18
C ALA A 352 -13.10 -17.90 -9.00
N ASP A 353 -12.54 -17.11 -8.08
CA ASP A 353 -13.17 -16.68 -6.83
C ASP A 353 -13.95 -15.37 -6.98
N TYR A 354 -14.00 -14.77 -8.17
CA TYR A 354 -14.68 -13.51 -8.42
C TYR A 354 -15.94 -13.69 -9.28
N ASP A 355 -16.99 -12.95 -8.93
CA ASP A 355 -18.05 -12.59 -9.88
C ASP A 355 -17.70 -11.21 -10.45
N VAL A 356 -17.72 -11.07 -11.77
CA VAL A 356 -17.59 -9.78 -12.49
C VAL A 356 -18.80 -9.66 -13.40
N VAL A 357 -19.62 -8.63 -13.15
CA VAL A 357 -20.91 -8.40 -13.80
C VAL A 357 -20.90 -7.04 -14.48
N GLN A 358 -21.47 -6.97 -15.67
CA GLN A 358 -21.57 -5.73 -16.46
C GLN A 358 -22.89 -5.70 -17.24
N ALA A 359 -23.23 -4.55 -17.80
CA ALA A 359 -24.31 -4.46 -18.77
C ALA A 359 -24.03 -5.32 -20.01
N GLY A 360 -25.04 -6.05 -20.50
CA GLY A 360 -24.97 -6.78 -21.77
C GLY A 360 -25.11 -5.85 -22.99
N ASP A 361 -24.66 -6.33 -24.14
CA ASP A 361 -24.73 -5.61 -25.43
C ASP A 361 -26.12 -5.71 -26.10
N ASP A 362 -27.17 -6.09 -25.36
CA ASP A 362 -28.54 -6.21 -25.86
C ASP A 362 -29.34 -4.92 -25.66
N ALA A 363 -30.46 -4.76 -26.37
CA ALA A 363 -31.29 -3.54 -26.27
C ALA A 363 -31.86 -3.31 -24.86
N GLY A 364 -31.86 -4.34 -24.00
CA GLY A 364 -32.29 -4.27 -22.60
C GLY A 364 -31.17 -3.98 -21.60
N ASN A 365 -29.90 -3.98 -22.02
CA ASN A 365 -28.73 -3.91 -21.14
C ASN A 365 -28.73 -4.97 -20.04
N THR A 366 -29.23 -6.17 -20.34
CA THR A 366 -29.39 -7.26 -19.38
C THR A 366 -28.03 -7.60 -18.76
N PRO A 367 -27.90 -7.61 -17.42
CA PRO A 367 -26.64 -7.92 -16.77
C PRO A 367 -26.09 -9.30 -17.15
N ILE A 368 -24.81 -9.33 -17.50
CA ILE A 368 -24.07 -10.57 -17.82
C ILE A 368 -22.85 -10.71 -16.91
N ALA A 369 -22.51 -11.96 -16.57
CA ALA A 369 -21.27 -12.26 -15.88
C ALA A 369 -20.15 -12.46 -16.92
N THR A 370 -19.13 -11.62 -16.90
CA THR A 370 -17.88 -11.85 -17.66
C THR A 370 -16.94 -12.80 -16.93
N ALA A 371 -17.13 -12.95 -15.61
CA ALA A 371 -16.57 -14.00 -14.77
C ALA A 371 -17.57 -14.39 -13.67
N GLY A 372 -17.57 -15.67 -13.25
CA GLY A 372 -18.47 -16.15 -12.19
C GLY A 372 -19.93 -16.26 -12.66
N THR A 373 -20.87 -15.76 -11.85
CA THR A 373 -22.33 -15.87 -12.06
C THR A 373 -23.07 -14.57 -11.75
N VAL A 374 -24.28 -14.40 -12.29
CA VAL A 374 -25.16 -13.25 -11.99
C VAL A 374 -26.09 -13.47 -10.77
N ASP A 375 -26.01 -14.62 -10.10
CA ASP A 375 -26.98 -15.00 -9.06
C ASP A 375 -27.03 -14.01 -7.89
N ALA A 376 -25.87 -13.56 -7.40
CA ALA A 376 -25.80 -12.59 -6.31
C ALA A 376 -26.30 -11.20 -6.73
N TRP A 377 -26.10 -10.83 -8.00
CA TRP A 377 -26.61 -9.59 -8.56
C TRP A 377 -28.13 -9.60 -8.60
N ASN A 378 -28.72 -10.69 -9.11
CA ASN A 378 -30.17 -10.88 -9.12
C ASN A 378 -30.78 -10.82 -7.71
N GLN A 379 -30.08 -11.35 -6.69
CA GLN A 379 -30.51 -11.24 -5.30
C GLN A 379 -30.45 -9.81 -4.74
N LEU A 380 -29.43 -9.02 -5.13
CA LEU A 380 -29.34 -7.61 -4.77
C LEU A 380 -30.47 -6.81 -5.42
N ILE A 381 -30.73 -7.05 -6.70
CA ILE A 381 -31.76 -6.32 -7.45
C ILE A 381 -33.16 -6.64 -6.95
N ALA A 382 -33.43 -7.91 -6.63
CA ALA A 382 -34.65 -8.31 -5.94
C ALA A 382 -34.83 -7.61 -4.58
N LEU A 383 -33.74 -7.38 -3.82
CA LEU A 383 -33.78 -6.67 -2.54
C LEU A 383 -34.14 -5.19 -2.68
N VAL A 384 -33.67 -4.52 -3.74
CA VAL A 384 -33.90 -3.08 -3.94
C VAL A 384 -35.21 -2.74 -4.68
N ALA A 385 -35.98 -3.75 -5.10
CA ALA A 385 -37.25 -3.59 -5.81
C ALA A 385 -38.46 -3.18 -4.92
N GLY A 386 -38.27 -3.00 -3.60
CA GLY A 386 -39.33 -2.69 -2.64
C GLY A 386 -39.90 -1.26 -2.67
N SER A 387 -40.65 -0.86 -1.64
CA SER A 387 -41.27 0.49 -1.49
C SER A 387 -40.34 1.55 -0.89
N VAL A 388 -40.31 2.78 -1.43
CA VAL A 388 -39.51 3.91 -0.88
C VAL A 388 -40.34 4.79 0.08
N PRO A 389 -39.74 5.45 1.09
CA PRO A 389 -38.33 5.38 1.50
C PRO A 389 -38.00 4.09 2.27
N ILE A 390 -36.72 3.70 2.30
CA ILE A 390 -36.27 2.50 3.03
C ILE A 390 -36.05 2.77 4.52
N SER A 391 -36.36 1.77 5.34
CA SER A 391 -36.01 1.74 6.77
C SER A 391 -34.51 1.55 7.01
N ASP A 392 -34.06 1.81 8.23
CA ASP A 392 -32.66 1.58 8.63
C ASP A 392 -32.27 0.09 8.59
N SER A 393 -33.23 -0.81 8.84
CA SER A 393 -33.03 -2.26 8.70
C SER A 393 -32.81 -2.64 7.23
N GLU A 394 -33.63 -2.13 6.32
CA GLU A 394 -33.46 -2.37 4.87
C GLU A 394 -32.14 -1.76 4.36
N TYR A 395 -31.72 -0.60 4.88
CA TYR A 395 -30.42 -0.02 4.58
C TYR A 395 -29.29 -0.98 4.98
N LEU A 396 -29.33 -1.54 6.20
CA LEU A 396 -28.32 -2.50 6.67
C LEU A 396 -28.33 -3.79 5.84
N ASP A 397 -29.51 -4.27 5.43
CA ASP A 397 -29.64 -5.44 4.55
C ASP A 397 -28.98 -5.20 3.19
N ILE A 398 -29.17 -4.02 2.59
CA ILE A 398 -28.52 -3.65 1.32
C ILE A 398 -27.01 -3.46 1.53
N ALA A 399 -26.60 -2.77 2.60
CA ALA A 399 -25.20 -2.53 2.94
C ALA A 399 -24.41 -3.81 3.26
N SER A 400 -25.10 -4.88 3.66
CA SER A 400 -24.50 -6.22 3.82
C SER A 400 -24.12 -6.89 2.49
N ARG A 401 -24.67 -6.39 1.36
CA ARG A 401 -24.42 -6.92 0.01
C ARG A 401 -23.66 -5.95 -0.88
N VAL A 402 -23.55 -4.69 -0.49
CA VAL A 402 -22.94 -3.61 -1.27
C VAL A 402 -21.98 -2.82 -0.40
N ASP A 403 -20.79 -2.58 -0.91
CA ASP A 403 -19.88 -1.59 -0.34
C ASP A 403 -20.44 -0.19 -0.63
N VAL A 404 -21.25 0.33 0.32
CA VAL A 404 -21.97 1.59 0.16
C VAL A 404 -21.05 2.81 0.04
N VAL A 405 -19.81 2.72 0.55
CA VAL A 405 -18.79 3.78 0.40
C VAL A 405 -18.34 3.83 -1.06
N ASN A 406 -17.98 2.66 -1.61
CA ASN A 406 -17.60 2.54 -3.01
C ASN A 406 -18.74 2.91 -3.97
N LEU A 407 -20.01 2.53 -3.67
CA LEU A 407 -21.16 2.94 -4.47
C LEU A 407 -21.37 4.47 -4.45
N ALA A 408 -21.29 5.10 -3.27
CA ALA A 408 -21.43 6.55 -3.14
C ALA A 408 -20.34 7.28 -3.94
N ASP A 409 -19.09 6.82 -3.84
CA ASP A 409 -17.97 7.36 -4.61
C ASP A 409 -18.16 7.15 -6.11
N TYR A 410 -18.63 5.97 -6.53
CA TYR A 410 -18.89 5.67 -7.94
C TYR A 410 -19.87 6.68 -8.56
N PHE A 411 -20.96 7.02 -7.85
CA PHE A 411 -21.90 8.01 -8.35
C PHE A 411 -21.41 9.46 -8.20
N VAL A 412 -20.62 9.79 -7.16
CA VAL A 412 -19.95 11.10 -7.11
C VAL A 412 -19.05 11.27 -8.32
N HIS A 413 -18.25 10.27 -8.66
CA HIS A 413 -17.37 10.24 -9.83
C HIS A 413 -18.15 10.29 -11.16
N ALA A 414 -19.11 9.39 -11.36
CA ALA A 414 -19.90 9.31 -12.59
C ALA A 414 -20.70 10.60 -12.86
N HIS A 415 -21.31 11.17 -11.82
CA HIS A 415 -21.96 12.47 -11.92
C HIS A 415 -20.92 13.57 -12.18
N TYR A 416 -19.77 13.57 -11.49
CA TYR A 416 -18.70 14.54 -11.72
C TYR A 416 -18.28 14.56 -13.19
N ILE A 417 -17.97 13.42 -13.81
CA ILE A 417 -17.56 13.41 -15.22
C ILE A 417 -18.73 13.70 -16.19
N GLY A 418 -19.97 13.76 -15.69
CA GLY A 418 -21.16 14.02 -16.51
C GLY A 418 -21.57 12.82 -17.37
N LYS A 419 -21.40 11.60 -16.83
CA LYS A 419 -21.83 10.35 -17.47
C LYS A 419 -23.34 10.31 -17.62
N SER A 420 -23.83 10.13 -18.84
CA SER A 420 -25.26 10.28 -19.17
C SER A 420 -26.03 8.99 -19.36
N ASP A 421 -25.36 7.86 -19.22
CA ASP A 421 -25.89 6.52 -19.45
C ASP A 421 -25.64 5.63 -18.23
N PRO A 422 -26.09 6.01 -17.01
CA PRO A 422 -25.75 5.30 -15.77
C PRO A 422 -26.35 3.88 -15.67
N HIS A 423 -27.21 3.51 -16.63
CA HIS A 423 -27.74 2.16 -16.82
C HIS A 423 -26.82 1.26 -17.65
N HIS A 424 -25.80 1.82 -18.30
CA HIS A 424 -24.81 1.14 -19.14
C HIS A 424 -23.38 1.50 -18.67
N ASN A 425 -22.34 0.92 -19.30
CA ASN A 425 -20.95 1.28 -19.05
C ASN A 425 -20.55 1.26 -17.56
N TRP A 426 -20.93 0.18 -16.88
CA TRP A 426 -20.60 -0.09 -15.48
C TRP A 426 -20.05 -1.50 -15.34
N ASN A 427 -19.15 -1.68 -14.37
CA ASN A 427 -18.69 -2.98 -13.90
C ASN A 427 -18.98 -3.09 -12.41
N ALA A 428 -19.56 -4.21 -12.01
CA ALA A 428 -19.72 -4.62 -10.61
C ALA A 428 -18.91 -5.89 -10.35
N TYR A 429 -18.20 -5.95 -9.24
CA TYR A 429 -17.41 -7.12 -8.87
C TYR A 429 -17.54 -7.45 -7.39
N ARG A 430 -17.36 -8.72 -7.06
CA ARG A 430 -17.32 -9.22 -5.69
C ARG A 430 -16.47 -10.47 -5.58
N ALA A 431 -15.86 -10.66 -4.42
CA ALA A 431 -15.31 -11.96 -4.04
C ALA A 431 -16.48 -12.90 -3.65
N ARG A 432 -16.39 -14.16 -4.06
CA ARG A 432 -17.35 -15.22 -3.73
C ARG A 432 -17.05 -15.85 -2.36
N LEU A 433 -15.82 -15.68 -1.87
CA LEU A 433 -15.27 -16.23 -0.64
C LEU A 433 -14.55 -15.11 0.13
N GLY A 434 -14.24 -15.36 1.41
CA GLY A 434 -13.54 -14.40 2.28
C GLY A 434 -14.48 -13.60 3.20
N SER A 435 -13.90 -12.67 3.95
CA SER A 435 -14.61 -11.88 4.96
C SER A 435 -15.47 -10.76 4.38
N ASP A 436 -15.18 -10.30 3.17
CA ASP A 436 -15.97 -9.29 2.46
C ASP A 436 -16.40 -9.81 1.09
N THR A 437 -17.69 -10.10 0.95
CA THR A 437 -18.31 -10.62 -0.27
C THR A 437 -19.30 -9.63 -0.88
N ARG A 438 -19.21 -8.35 -0.49
CA ARG A 438 -20.07 -7.28 -1.00
C ARG A 438 -19.68 -6.89 -2.43
N PHE A 439 -20.67 -6.42 -3.19
CA PHE A 439 -20.44 -5.79 -4.49
C PHE A 439 -19.73 -4.46 -4.34
N ARG A 440 -18.76 -4.25 -5.22
CA ARG A 440 -18.11 -2.98 -5.54
C ARG A 440 -18.34 -2.66 -7.01
N PHE A 441 -18.21 -1.39 -7.34
CA PHE A 441 -18.46 -0.82 -8.65
C PHE A 441 -17.20 -0.10 -9.11
N THR A 442 -16.93 -0.15 -10.40
CA THR A 442 -15.81 0.56 -11.02
C THR A 442 -16.30 1.22 -12.32
N PRO A 443 -15.88 2.46 -12.60
CA PRO A 443 -16.25 3.16 -13.81
C PRO A 443 -15.67 2.45 -15.05
N LEU A 444 -16.50 2.28 -16.07
CA LEU A 444 -16.15 1.67 -17.35
C LEU A 444 -16.50 2.63 -18.49
N GLU A 445 -15.70 2.64 -19.56
CA GLU A 445 -15.94 3.41 -20.80
C GLU A 445 -16.41 4.86 -20.54
N ASN A 446 -15.46 5.71 -20.14
CA ASN A 446 -15.70 7.09 -19.73
C ASN A 446 -15.19 8.12 -20.74
N ASP A 447 -14.96 7.70 -21.98
CA ASP A 447 -14.48 8.54 -23.07
C ASP A 447 -15.40 9.73 -23.36
N THR A 448 -16.71 9.59 -23.08
CA THR A 448 -17.70 10.69 -23.22
C THR A 448 -17.75 11.65 -22.02
N GLY A 449 -17.02 11.37 -20.94
CA GLY A 449 -16.96 12.18 -19.72
C GLY A 449 -16.10 13.44 -19.85
N LEU A 450 -16.13 14.31 -18.83
CA LEU A 450 -15.47 15.62 -18.81
C LEU A 450 -16.01 16.64 -19.83
N ASN A 451 -17.24 16.45 -20.31
CA ASN A 451 -17.83 17.31 -21.34
C ASN A 451 -19.10 17.99 -20.83
N GLY A 452 -19.28 19.26 -21.18
CA GLY A 452 -20.40 20.08 -20.71
C GLY A 452 -20.32 20.37 -19.21
N VAL A 453 -19.64 21.46 -18.83
CA VAL A 453 -19.39 21.82 -17.42
C VAL A 453 -20.66 21.96 -16.56
N THR A 454 -21.80 22.31 -17.18
CA THR A 454 -23.11 22.46 -16.53
C THR A 454 -24.00 21.23 -16.65
N ARG A 455 -23.55 20.17 -17.34
CA ARG A 455 -24.35 18.97 -17.61
C ARG A 455 -24.83 18.38 -16.28
N ASN A 456 -26.13 18.18 -16.17
CA ASN A 456 -26.76 17.63 -14.97
C ASN A 456 -27.25 16.22 -15.22
N THR A 457 -26.44 15.23 -14.87
CA THR A 457 -26.77 13.81 -15.02
C THR A 457 -27.43 13.20 -13.78
N THR A 458 -27.66 14.00 -12.74
CA THR A 458 -28.39 13.56 -11.53
C THR A 458 -29.90 13.49 -11.73
N LEU A 459 -30.43 14.15 -12.78
CA LEU A 459 -31.87 14.19 -13.06
C LEU A 459 -32.39 12.95 -13.77
N LEU A 460 -31.49 12.13 -14.36
CA LEU A 460 -31.81 10.85 -15.01
C LEU A 460 -33.02 10.96 -15.99
N THR A 461 -33.12 12.09 -16.71
CA THR A 461 -34.29 12.47 -17.54
C THR A 461 -34.38 11.74 -18.89
N ASP A 462 -33.50 10.79 -19.13
CA ASP A 462 -33.29 10.08 -20.38
C ASP A 462 -34.11 8.78 -20.49
N GLY A 463 -35.36 8.80 -20.04
CA GLY A 463 -36.50 8.09 -20.66
C GLY A 463 -36.47 6.57 -20.86
N VAL A 464 -35.47 5.83 -20.37
CA VAL A 464 -35.40 4.37 -20.46
C VAL A 464 -35.60 3.79 -19.06
N GLY A 465 -36.45 2.77 -18.92
CA GLY A 465 -36.82 2.20 -17.62
C GLY A 465 -35.60 1.83 -16.78
N LEU A 466 -35.74 1.97 -15.45
CA LEU A 466 -34.75 1.68 -14.40
C LEU A 466 -34.37 0.18 -14.30
N ALA A 467 -34.17 -0.49 -15.43
CA ALA A 467 -33.92 -1.93 -15.46
C ALA A 467 -32.50 -2.24 -14.98
N ASP A 468 -32.42 -3.01 -13.90
CA ASP A 468 -31.33 -3.92 -13.55
C ASP A 468 -29.90 -3.33 -13.60
N ALA A 469 -29.68 -2.17 -12.98
CA ALA A 469 -28.41 -1.43 -13.01
C ALA A 469 -28.03 -0.79 -11.65
N PRO A 470 -26.76 -0.43 -11.42
CA PRO A 470 -26.29 0.17 -10.15
C PRO A 470 -27.06 1.42 -9.73
N VAL A 471 -27.57 2.19 -10.70
CA VAL A 471 -28.35 3.41 -10.44
C VAL A 471 -29.62 3.12 -9.63
N GLN A 472 -30.22 1.95 -9.79
CA GLN A 472 -31.39 1.55 -9.01
C GLN A 472 -31.04 1.36 -7.52
N VAL A 473 -29.88 0.74 -7.24
CA VAL A 473 -29.37 0.56 -5.87
C VAL A 473 -29.06 1.91 -5.24
N PHE A 474 -28.39 2.80 -5.98
CA PHE A 474 -28.07 4.15 -5.50
C PHE A 474 -29.32 4.98 -5.18
N LEU A 475 -30.27 5.05 -6.11
CA LEU A 475 -31.53 5.78 -5.89
C LEU A 475 -32.36 5.19 -4.75
N ARG A 476 -32.32 3.87 -4.55
CA ARG A 476 -32.97 3.22 -3.41
C ARG A 476 -32.36 3.70 -2.10
N LEU A 477 -31.03 3.68 -2.01
CA LEU A 477 -30.29 4.06 -0.82
C LEU A 477 -30.40 5.56 -0.50
N THR A 478 -30.48 6.46 -1.50
CA THR A 478 -30.65 7.91 -1.25
C THR A 478 -31.95 8.28 -0.54
N THR A 479 -32.90 7.35 -0.42
CA THR A 479 -34.12 7.57 0.37
C THR A 479 -33.92 7.37 1.87
N ASN A 480 -32.79 6.79 2.31
CA ASN A 480 -32.41 6.65 3.71
C ASN A 480 -31.53 7.81 4.18
N ALA A 481 -31.72 8.26 5.43
CA ALA A 481 -30.96 9.37 5.99
C ALA A 481 -29.47 9.04 6.23
N GLU A 482 -29.16 7.80 6.62
CA GLU A 482 -27.78 7.35 6.86
C GLU A 482 -26.96 7.35 5.57
N PHE A 483 -27.52 6.82 4.48
CA PHE A 483 -26.83 6.86 3.19
C PHE A 483 -26.67 8.29 2.66
N ARG A 484 -27.66 9.19 2.88
CA ARG A 484 -27.49 10.61 2.50
C ARG A 484 -26.39 11.30 3.29
N GLN A 485 -26.20 10.96 4.57
CA GLN A 485 -25.08 11.45 5.34
C GLN A 485 -23.75 10.95 4.76
N LEU A 486 -23.64 9.63 4.50
CA LEU A 486 -22.45 9.04 3.86
C LEU A 486 -22.16 9.72 2.51
N LEU A 487 -23.18 9.89 1.67
CA LEU A 487 -23.05 10.53 0.37
C LEU A 487 -22.57 11.98 0.48
N ALA A 488 -23.02 12.71 1.50
CA ALA A 488 -22.52 14.06 1.78
C ALA A 488 -21.06 14.06 2.20
N ASP A 489 -20.63 13.07 3.00
CA ASP A 489 -19.23 12.90 3.40
C ASP A 489 -18.34 12.64 2.19
N ARG A 490 -18.76 11.71 1.32
CA ARG A 490 -18.04 11.34 0.11
C ARG A 490 -17.98 12.48 -0.90
N LEU A 491 -19.08 13.20 -1.10
CA LEU A 491 -19.10 14.38 -1.97
C LEU A 491 -18.15 15.47 -1.43
N TYR A 492 -18.17 15.72 -0.12
CA TYR A 492 -17.27 16.69 0.49
C TYR A 492 -15.81 16.27 0.31
N GLN A 493 -15.46 15.04 0.69
CA GLN A 493 -14.10 14.51 0.62
C GLN A 493 -13.52 14.64 -0.80
N HIS A 494 -14.30 14.29 -1.83
CA HIS A 494 -13.77 14.23 -3.18
C HIS A 494 -13.90 15.53 -3.96
N ALA A 495 -15.01 16.25 -3.84
CA ALA A 495 -15.29 17.41 -4.68
C ALA A 495 -15.12 18.77 -3.96
N VAL A 496 -15.13 18.81 -2.63
CA VAL A 496 -15.12 20.08 -1.87
C VAL A 496 -13.82 20.27 -1.09
N ALA A 497 -13.29 19.22 -0.46
CA ALA A 497 -12.05 19.29 0.29
C ALA A 497 -10.90 19.75 -0.63
N PRO A 498 -9.98 20.60 -0.16
CA PRO A 498 -8.87 21.11 -0.98
C PRO A 498 -8.02 19.98 -1.60
N THR A 499 -7.81 18.91 -0.84
CA THR A 499 -7.05 17.72 -1.23
C THR A 499 -7.89 16.67 -1.96
N GLY A 500 -9.19 16.92 -2.16
CA GLY A 500 -10.12 15.97 -2.79
C GLY A 500 -9.72 15.63 -4.22
N ALA A 501 -9.91 14.37 -4.62
CA ALA A 501 -9.52 13.87 -5.93
C ALA A 501 -10.22 14.59 -7.11
N LEU A 502 -11.39 15.16 -6.86
CA LEU A 502 -12.24 15.87 -7.82
C LEU A 502 -12.31 17.38 -7.52
N SER A 503 -11.43 17.90 -6.65
CA SER A 503 -11.29 19.34 -6.42
C SER A 503 -10.81 20.03 -7.71
N SER A 504 -11.05 21.33 -7.84
CA SER A 504 -10.61 22.08 -9.03
C SER A 504 -9.11 21.97 -9.28
N ALA A 505 -8.31 22.00 -8.20
CA ALA A 505 -6.86 21.86 -8.26
C ALA A 505 -6.46 20.43 -8.69
N SER A 506 -7.05 19.40 -8.09
CA SER A 506 -6.76 18.00 -8.46
C SER A 506 -7.16 17.68 -9.89
N CYS A 507 -8.31 18.19 -10.35
CA CYS A 507 -8.75 18.01 -11.74
C CYS A 507 -7.76 18.65 -12.71
N ALA A 508 -7.38 19.91 -12.48
CA ALA A 508 -6.46 20.64 -13.34
C ALA A 508 -5.06 20.01 -13.34
N GLN A 509 -4.57 19.56 -12.19
CA GLN A 509 -3.30 18.84 -12.07
C GLN A 509 -3.33 17.56 -12.90
N LEU A 510 -4.29 16.66 -12.62
CA LEU A 510 -4.35 15.35 -13.28
C LEU A 510 -4.58 15.48 -14.79
N TYR A 511 -5.46 16.41 -15.21
CA TYR A 511 -5.68 16.67 -16.62
C TYR A 511 -4.44 17.28 -17.27
N GLY A 512 -3.74 18.18 -16.58
CA GLY A 512 -2.50 18.79 -17.06
C GLY A 512 -1.36 17.77 -17.25
N GLU A 513 -1.22 16.82 -16.32
CA GLU A 513 -0.26 15.71 -16.41
C GLU A 513 -0.53 14.85 -17.65
N LEU A 514 -1.78 14.38 -17.82
CA LEU A 514 -2.17 13.55 -18.97
C LEU A 514 -2.09 14.33 -20.29
N ALA A 515 -2.50 15.60 -20.30
CA ALA A 515 -2.34 16.47 -21.45
C ALA A 515 -0.87 16.63 -21.81
N GLY A 516 0.04 16.78 -20.84
CA GLY A 516 1.47 16.85 -21.08
C GLY A 516 2.05 15.62 -21.75
N ILE A 517 1.56 14.42 -21.40
CA ILE A 517 1.98 13.14 -22.01
C ILE A 517 1.57 13.09 -23.49
N VAL A 518 0.33 13.43 -23.81
CA VAL A 518 -0.19 13.28 -25.18
C VAL A 518 0.02 14.52 -26.07
N ASP A 519 0.35 15.68 -25.50
CA ASP A 519 0.39 16.99 -26.18
C ASP A 519 1.17 16.97 -27.49
N GLN A 520 2.34 16.33 -27.55
CA GLN A 520 3.09 16.22 -28.79
C GLN A 520 2.53 15.10 -29.70
N ALA A 521 2.21 13.93 -29.12
CA ALA A 521 1.78 12.75 -29.87
C ALA A 521 0.48 12.97 -30.66
N VAL A 522 -0.43 13.83 -30.18
CA VAL A 522 -1.67 14.14 -30.90
C VAL A 522 -1.42 14.80 -32.26
N ILE A 523 -0.25 15.39 -32.52
CA ILE A 523 0.10 15.92 -33.86
C ILE A 523 0.18 14.79 -34.88
N ALA A 524 0.78 13.65 -34.50
CA ALA A 524 0.84 12.48 -35.37
C ALA A 524 -0.54 11.82 -35.52
N GLU A 525 -1.37 11.84 -34.47
CA GLU A 525 -2.77 11.42 -34.57
C GLU A 525 -3.57 12.32 -35.53
N SER A 526 -3.33 13.64 -35.51
CA SER A 526 -3.97 14.60 -36.43
C SER A 526 -3.61 14.27 -37.88
N ALA A 527 -2.32 14.04 -38.14
CA ALA A 527 -1.84 13.70 -39.47
C ALA A 527 -2.39 12.34 -39.95
N ARG A 528 -2.69 11.41 -39.05
CA ARG A 528 -3.11 10.06 -39.43
C ARG A 528 -4.63 9.87 -39.55
N TRP A 529 -5.40 10.55 -38.70
CA TRP A 529 -6.85 10.34 -38.55
C TRP A 529 -7.66 11.64 -38.48
N GLY A 530 -7.00 12.80 -38.46
CA GLY A 530 -7.66 14.11 -38.29
C GLY A 530 -8.51 14.54 -39.49
N ASP A 531 -8.23 13.99 -40.67
CA ASP A 531 -8.88 14.23 -41.96
C ASP A 531 -9.78 13.08 -42.43
N TYR A 532 -9.74 11.90 -41.82
CA TYR A 532 -10.51 10.72 -42.26
C TYR A 532 -11.98 11.04 -42.57
N MET A 533 -12.67 11.70 -41.64
CA MET A 533 -14.09 12.07 -41.81
C MET A 533 -14.30 13.15 -42.87
N ARG A 534 -13.27 13.96 -43.16
CA ARG A 534 -13.27 14.97 -44.23
C ARG A 534 -13.11 14.33 -45.61
N ASP A 535 -12.12 13.46 -45.75
CA ASP A 535 -11.61 13.03 -47.07
C ASP A 535 -12.18 11.69 -47.52
N LYS A 536 -12.52 10.80 -46.58
CA LYS A 536 -12.95 9.42 -46.87
C LYS A 536 -14.44 9.20 -46.72
N TYR A 537 -15.13 10.08 -46.00
CA TYR A 537 -16.56 9.94 -45.76
C TYR A 537 -17.32 11.29 -45.84
N PRO A 538 -17.26 12.00 -46.98
CA PRO A 538 -17.94 13.29 -47.15
C PRO A 538 -19.48 13.13 -47.09
N PRO A 539 -20.20 14.15 -46.57
CA PRO A 539 -21.59 14.02 -46.13
C PRO A 539 -22.58 13.61 -47.24
N THR A 540 -23.39 12.58 -46.98
CA THR A 540 -24.74 12.54 -47.55
C THR A 540 -25.63 13.44 -46.70
N ASN A 541 -26.06 14.57 -47.26
CA ASN A 541 -26.85 15.67 -46.67
C ASN A 541 -28.27 15.30 -46.16
N ILE A 542 -28.51 14.10 -45.63
CA ILE A 542 -29.86 13.58 -45.37
C ILE A 542 -30.19 13.40 -43.87
N ALA A 543 -29.30 13.80 -42.95
CA ALA A 543 -29.55 13.71 -41.50
C ALA A 543 -29.68 15.12 -40.85
N PRO A 544 -30.53 15.30 -39.81
CA PRO A 544 -30.81 16.61 -39.17
C PRO A 544 -29.59 17.30 -38.54
N LYS A 545 -28.52 16.55 -38.29
CA LYS A 545 -27.21 17.06 -37.86
C LYS A 545 -26.22 16.79 -39.00
N GLY A 546 -25.99 17.75 -39.88
CA GLY A 546 -25.01 17.60 -40.97
C GLY A 546 -23.63 17.17 -40.44
N PHE A 547 -22.89 16.40 -41.23
CA PHE A 547 -21.51 16.00 -40.95
C PHE A 547 -20.57 16.99 -41.64
N PRO A 548 -20.13 18.09 -41.00
CA PRO A 548 -19.13 18.94 -41.62
C PRO A 548 -17.77 18.22 -41.59
N ALA A 549 -17.11 18.25 -42.74
CA ALA A 549 -15.86 17.61 -43.08
C ALA A 549 -14.72 18.61 -42.79
N TYR A 550 -13.99 18.45 -41.67
CA TYR A 550 -12.89 19.34 -41.27
C TYR A 550 -11.61 18.56 -40.99
N LEU A 551 -10.47 19.21 -41.21
CA LEU A 551 -9.19 18.77 -40.66
C LEU A 551 -9.12 19.10 -39.17
N HIS A 552 -9.05 18.07 -38.34
CA HIS A 552 -8.81 18.23 -36.91
C HIS A 552 -7.30 18.21 -36.60
N SER A 553 -6.84 19.17 -35.80
CA SER A 553 -5.41 19.31 -35.48
C SER A 553 -5.13 19.92 -34.11
N ARG A 554 -3.86 19.84 -33.70
CA ARG A 554 -3.32 20.58 -32.55
C ARG A 554 -2.92 22.03 -32.89
N ASP A 555 -2.02 22.20 -33.86
CA ASP A 555 -1.26 23.45 -34.09
C ASP A 555 -1.71 24.26 -35.32
N LEU A 556 -2.89 23.97 -35.90
CA LEU A 556 -3.44 24.85 -36.94
C LEU A 556 -4.00 26.14 -36.33
N PRO A 557 -3.96 27.27 -37.05
CA PRO A 557 -4.51 28.54 -36.57
C PRO A 557 -5.99 28.42 -36.21
N ALA A 558 -6.44 29.14 -35.17
CA ALA A 558 -7.86 29.18 -34.76
C ALA A 558 -8.81 29.71 -35.86
N ALA A 559 -8.28 30.37 -36.89
CA ALA A 559 -9.01 30.83 -38.07
C ALA A 559 -8.71 29.99 -39.33
N TYR A 560 -8.24 28.76 -39.19
CA TYR A 560 -8.02 27.85 -40.31
C TYR A 560 -9.35 27.65 -41.05
N THR A 561 -9.44 28.21 -42.25
CA THR A 561 -10.54 27.99 -43.19
C THR A 561 -9.98 27.03 -44.22
N ASP A 562 -10.55 25.83 -44.32
CA ASP A 562 -10.21 24.88 -45.39
C ASP A 562 -10.40 25.60 -46.74
N PRO A 563 -9.31 25.86 -47.51
CA PRO A 563 -9.41 26.58 -48.77
C PRO A 563 -10.22 25.84 -49.83
N ALA A 564 -10.39 24.52 -49.69
CA ALA A 564 -11.08 23.62 -50.61
C ALA A 564 -12.52 23.30 -50.18
N ASN A 565 -12.85 23.30 -48.89
CA ASN A 565 -14.17 22.94 -48.34
C ASN A 565 -14.71 23.94 -47.30
N ALA A 566 -14.71 25.24 -47.64
CA ALA A 566 -15.12 26.34 -46.75
C ALA A 566 -16.55 26.20 -46.20
N VAL A 567 -16.72 25.45 -45.11
CA VAL A 567 -17.90 25.47 -44.24
C VAL A 567 -17.48 26.18 -42.95
N ILE A 568 -17.97 27.40 -42.74
CA ILE A 568 -17.76 28.13 -41.48
C ILE A 568 -18.59 27.42 -40.40
N ASP A 569 -17.96 26.57 -39.60
CA ASP A 569 -18.51 26.11 -38.33
C ASP A 569 -17.80 26.85 -37.21
N ALA A 570 -18.56 27.75 -36.56
CA ALA A 570 -18.07 28.51 -35.42
C ALA A 570 -17.72 27.61 -34.22
N ASP A 571 -18.11 26.33 -34.25
CA ASP A 571 -17.90 25.35 -33.19
C ASP A 571 -16.71 24.39 -33.47
N GLN A 572 -15.92 24.58 -34.55
CA GLN A 572 -14.68 23.81 -34.76
C GLN A 572 -13.63 24.20 -33.71
N LYS A 573 -13.01 23.19 -33.09
CA LYS A 573 -11.98 23.38 -32.06
C LYS A 573 -10.69 22.66 -32.43
N THR A 574 -9.56 23.31 -32.19
CA THR A 574 -8.26 22.65 -32.12
C THR A 574 -8.14 21.87 -30.81
N TRP A 575 -7.23 20.89 -30.78
CA TRP A 575 -6.97 20.15 -29.54
C TRP A 575 -6.56 21.09 -28.38
N VAL A 576 -5.79 22.14 -28.67
CA VAL A 576 -5.39 23.16 -27.68
C VAL A 576 -6.60 23.88 -27.08
N GLN A 577 -7.60 24.23 -27.89
CA GLN A 577 -8.83 24.83 -27.40
C GLN A 577 -9.62 23.86 -26.50
N VAL A 578 -9.72 22.59 -26.89
CA VAL A 578 -10.38 21.56 -26.05
C VAL A 578 -9.63 21.40 -24.71
N ARG A 579 -8.30 21.28 -24.73
CA ARG A 579 -7.46 21.22 -23.52
C ARG A 579 -7.69 22.44 -22.63
N ASP A 580 -7.68 23.63 -23.20
CA ASP A 580 -7.81 24.88 -22.44
C ASP A 580 -9.22 25.05 -21.88
N GLU A 581 -10.27 24.58 -22.57
CA GLU A 581 -11.62 24.51 -22.01
C GLU A 581 -11.70 23.56 -20.82
N LYS A 582 -11.02 22.41 -20.87
CA LYS A 582 -11.00 21.44 -19.77
C LYS A 582 -10.30 22.01 -18.54
N LEU A 583 -9.11 22.60 -18.73
CA LEU A 583 -8.32 23.20 -17.66
C LEU A 583 -8.99 24.45 -17.08
N ASN A 584 -9.42 25.38 -17.92
CA ASN A 584 -9.84 26.72 -17.49
C ASN A 584 -11.35 26.85 -17.24
N THR A 585 -12.16 25.94 -17.75
CA THR A 585 -13.63 25.97 -17.57
C THR A 585 -14.12 24.76 -16.80
N TYR A 586 -13.83 23.55 -17.28
CA TYR A 586 -14.36 22.33 -16.68
C TYR A 586 -13.83 22.11 -15.27
N CYS A 587 -12.50 21.97 -15.09
CA CYS A 587 -11.90 21.74 -13.78
C CYS A 587 -12.17 22.88 -12.80
N VAL A 588 -12.21 24.12 -13.27
CA VAL A 588 -12.51 25.29 -12.42
C VAL A 588 -13.94 25.23 -11.84
N SER A 589 -14.93 24.84 -12.63
CA SER A 589 -16.34 25.01 -12.24
C SER A 589 -17.08 23.71 -11.90
N ARG A 590 -16.56 22.54 -12.30
CA ARG A 590 -17.34 21.29 -12.26
C ARG A 590 -17.73 20.88 -10.85
N SER A 591 -16.83 20.98 -9.87
CA SER A 591 -17.08 20.59 -8.48
C SER A 591 -18.20 21.41 -7.86
N THR A 592 -18.18 22.73 -8.05
CA THR A 592 -19.26 23.63 -7.61
C THR A 592 -20.60 23.28 -8.26
N ASN A 593 -20.60 23.01 -9.58
CA ASN A 593 -21.82 22.60 -10.27
C ASN A 593 -22.38 21.29 -9.74
N LEU A 594 -21.52 20.31 -9.42
CA LEU A 594 -21.94 19.02 -8.87
C LEU A 594 -22.58 19.17 -7.49
N VAL A 595 -21.97 19.97 -6.61
CA VAL A 595 -22.54 20.27 -5.29
C VAL A 595 -23.92 20.90 -5.42
N ASN A 596 -24.09 21.88 -6.31
CA ASN A 596 -25.38 22.51 -6.56
C ASN A 596 -26.43 21.51 -7.06
N GLN A 597 -26.05 20.55 -7.91
CA GLN A 597 -26.93 19.49 -8.39
C GLN A 597 -27.38 18.56 -7.24
N TYR A 598 -26.47 18.15 -6.36
CA TYR A 598 -26.79 17.30 -5.21
C TYR A 598 -27.66 18.02 -4.17
N VAL A 599 -27.46 19.33 -3.98
CA VAL A 599 -28.32 20.18 -3.15
C VAL A 599 -29.74 20.23 -3.74
N ALA A 600 -29.87 20.45 -5.05
CA ALA A 600 -31.16 20.54 -5.72
C ALA A 600 -31.98 19.23 -5.60
N ASN A 601 -31.33 18.08 -5.56
CA ASN A 601 -32.00 16.77 -5.38
C ASN A 601 -32.24 16.39 -3.90
N GLY A 602 -31.77 17.20 -2.94
CA GLY A 602 -31.89 16.87 -1.52
C GLY A 602 -30.98 15.74 -1.02
N TRP A 603 -29.97 15.38 -1.82
CA TRP A 603 -28.95 14.37 -1.48
C TRP A 603 -27.82 14.96 -0.65
N TYR A 604 -27.56 16.27 -0.79
CA TYR A 604 -26.64 17.03 0.03
C TYR A 604 -27.39 18.10 0.83
N GLN A 605 -27.82 17.75 2.04
CA GLN A 605 -28.58 18.61 2.95
C GLN A 605 -27.83 18.77 4.28
N THR A 606 -26.64 19.37 4.24
CA THR A 606 -25.89 19.61 5.47
C THR A 606 -26.21 21.00 6.00
N ALA A 607 -26.99 21.08 7.08
CA ALA A 607 -27.25 22.34 7.78
C ALA A 607 -25.96 22.97 8.34
N LEU A 608 -24.90 22.16 8.48
CA LEU A 608 -23.58 22.54 8.97
C LEU A 608 -22.52 22.29 7.88
N ARG A 609 -21.54 23.19 7.80
CA ARG A 609 -20.29 23.02 7.08
C ARG A 609 -19.31 22.20 7.92
N ALA A 610 -18.42 21.47 7.24
CA ALA A 610 -17.32 20.76 7.88
C ALA A 610 -16.42 21.72 8.69
N PRO A 611 -15.79 21.25 9.79
CA PRO A 611 -14.89 22.08 10.58
C PRO A 611 -13.65 22.47 9.77
N GLY A 612 -13.10 23.65 10.03
CA GLY A 612 -11.79 24.06 9.51
C GLY A 612 -10.65 23.44 10.31
N ILE A 613 -9.48 23.24 9.69
CA ILE A 613 -8.25 22.77 10.34
C ILE A 613 -7.08 23.68 9.95
N SER A 614 -6.16 23.93 10.89
CA SER A 614 -5.01 24.82 10.66
C SER A 614 -4.03 24.30 9.60
N GLN A 615 -3.99 22.98 9.40
CA GLN A 615 -3.19 22.32 8.37
C GLN A 615 -3.95 21.09 7.85
N ALA A 616 -4.12 20.99 6.54
CA ALA A 616 -4.82 19.89 5.88
C ALA A 616 -3.89 18.69 5.64
N GLY A 617 -3.53 17.99 6.72
CA GLY A 617 -2.67 16.80 6.67
C GLY A 617 -1.20 17.08 6.32
N GLY A 618 -0.48 16.02 5.98
CA GLY A 618 0.91 16.07 5.53
C GLY A 618 1.94 16.10 6.66
N LEU A 619 3.15 16.55 6.30
CA LEU A 619 4.29 16.57 7.21
C LEU A 619 4.14 17.63 8.31
N VAL A 620 4.43 17.23 9.54
CA VAL A 620 4.49 18.12 10.71
C VAL A 620 5.74 17.82 11.53
N ALA A 621 6.28 18.84 12.22
CA ALA A 621 7.34 18.59 13.21
C ALA A 621 6.78 17.76 14.37
N ALA A 622 7.61 16.88 14.96
CA ALA A 622 7.22 16.14 16.16
C ALA A 622 6.87 17.11 17.29
N GLY A 623 5.67 16.96 17.86
CA GLY A 623 5.15 17.85 18.90
C GLY A 623 4.52 19.14 18.37
N ALA A 624 4.30 19.27 17.05
CA ALA A 624 3.47 20.34 16.50
C ALA A 624 1.99 20.08 16.81
N SER A 625 1.19 21.15 16.90
CA SER A 625 -0.26 21.04 17.08
C SER A 625 -1.02 21.48 15.84
N VAL A 626 -2.14 20.82 15.58
CA VAL A 626 -3.14 21.23 14.59
C VAL A 626 -4.42 21.67 15.30
N THR A 627 -5.01 22.77 14.86
CA THR A 627 -6.17 23.37 15.52
C THR A 627 -7.41 23.26 14.64
N LEU A 628 -8.52 22.77 15.21
CA LEU A 628 -9.83 22.72 14.59
C LEU A 628 -10.63 24.00 14.90
N ASN A 629 -11.44 24.47 13.96
CA ASN A 629 -12.32 25.62 14.17
C ASN A 629 -13.71 25.47 13.52
N ASN A 630 -14.71 26.13 14.09
CA ASN A 630 -16.10 26.13 13.65
C ASN A 630 -16.55 27.48 13.05
N THR A 631 -15.60 28.25 12.51
CA THR A 631 -15.87 29.59 11.95
C THR A 631 -16.86 29.54 10.79
N ALA A 632 -16.81 28.48 9.98
CA ALA A 632 -17.67 28.29 8.81
C ALA A 632 -19.16 28.18 9.17
N ASN A 633 -19.47 27.85 10.42
CA ASN A 633 -20.85 27.79 10.95
C ASN A 633 -21.15 28.92 11.93
N SER A 634 -20.32 29.96 11.99
CA SER A 634 -20.46 31.06 12.95
C SER A 634 -20.55 30.58 14.41
N GLY A 635 -19.81 29.51 14.75
CA GLY A 635 -19.82 28.90 16.09
C GLY A 635 -21.05 28.05 16.42
N LEU A 636 -21.93 27.77 15.45
CA LEU A 636 -23.10 26.91 15.65
C LEU A 636 -22.68 25.43 15.73
N GLY A 637 -22.89 24.80 16.88
CA GLY A 637 -22.56 23.40 17.13
C GLY A 637 -21.14 23.17 17.68
N ASP A 638 -20.89 21.95 18.14
CA ASP A 638 -19.63 21.53 18.73
C ASP A 638 -18.81 20.70 17.74
N ILE A 639 -17.47 20.80 17.82
CA ILE A 639 -16.57 19.96 17.03
C ILE A 639 -16.31 18.65 17.78
N TYR A 640 -16.57 17.53 17.11
CA TYR A 640 -16.19 16.20 17.55
C TYR A 640 -15.07 15.67 16.66
N TYR A 641 -14.02 15.11 17.24
CA TYR A 641 -12.89 14.57 16.50
C TYR A 641 -12.35 13.27 17.10
N THR A 642 -11.57 12.56 16.30
CA THR A 642 -10.80 11.38 16.66
C THR A 642 -9.39 11.51 16.09
N THR A 643 -8.44 10.78 16.67
CA THR A 643 -7.03 10.71 16.24
C THR A 643 -6.59 9.28 15.88
N ASP A 644 -7.49 8.32 16.04
CA ASP A 644 -7.31 6.89 15.78
C ASP A 644 -7.83 6.46 14.39
N GLY A 645 -8.35 7.42 13.60
CA GLY A 645 -8.96 7.17 12.30
C GLY A 645 -10.41 6.66 12.35
N ALA A 646 -11.05 6.56 13.51
CA ALA A 646 -12.48 6.27 13.59
C ALA A 646 -13.32 7.49 13.20
N ASP A 647 -14.52 7.31 12.65
CA ASP A 647 -15.43 8.45 12.45
C ASP A 647 -15.96 8.93 13.81
N PRO A 648 -15.93 10.25 14.14
CA PRO A 648 -16.53 10.77 15.38
C PRO A 648 -18.06 10.60 15.45
N ARG A 649 -18.71 10.24 14.34
CA ARG A 649 -20.14 9.92 14.25
C ARG A 649 -20.31 8.40 14.09
N ALA A 650 -21.07 7.79 15.01
CA ALA A 650 -21.53 6.42 14.88
C ALA A 650 -22.71 6.32 13.89
N ALA A 651 -22.99 5.09 13.44
CA ALA A 651 -24.12 4.81 12.54
C ALA A 651 -25.42 5.41 13.09
N PHE A 652 -26.23 5.98 12.19
CA PHE A 652 -27.51 6.64 12.48
C PHE A 652 -27.42 7.89 13.36
N GLY A 653 -26.21 8.45 13.54
CA GLY A 653 -26.02 9.81 14.03
C GLY A 653 -25.76 9.96 15.52
N ALA A 654 -25.52 8.87 16.25
CA ALA A 654 -24.98 8.96 17.60
C ALA A 654 -23.52 9.45 17.58
N VAL A 655 -23.06 10.05 18.68
CA VAL A 655 -21.63 10.36 18.86
C VAL A 655 -20.88 9.03 19.05
N ALA A 656 -19.78 8.85 18.32
CA ALA A 656 -18.96 7.65 18.45
C ALA A 656 -18.26 7.60 19.81
N ALA A 657 -18.05 6.40 20.34
CA ALA A 657 -17.47 6.22 21.67
C ALA A 657 -16.03 6.76 21.79
N THR A 658 -15.26 6.74 20.68
CA THR A 658 -13.89 7.27 20.61
C THR A 658 -13.84 8.76 20.28
N ALA A 659 -14.99 9.40 20.03
CA ALA A 659 -15.06 10.80 19.67
C ALA A 659 -14.81 11.70 20.88
N THR A 660 -13.88 12.64 20.73
CA THR A 660 -13.64 13.72 21.69
C THR A 660 -14.45 14.94 21.28
N ASN A 661 -15.25 15.49 22.20
CA ASN A 661 -15.84 16.84 22.01
C ASN A 661 -14.75 17.88 22.29
N GLY A 662 -14.20 18.45 21.22
CA GLY A 662 -13.12 19.44 21.29
C GLY A 662 -13.59 20.88 21.44
N LEU A 663 -14.89 21.15 21.27
CA LEU A 663 -15.44 22.51 21.07
C LEU A 663 -14.73 23.27 19.94
N ASP A 664 -15.06 24.56 19.78
CA ASP A 664 -14.35 25.43 18.83
C ASP A 664 -12.94 25.79 19.35
N GLY A 665 -11.92 25.65 18.49
CA GLY A 665 -10.52 25.91 18.86
C GLY A 665 -9.75 24.71 19.41
N ALA A 666 -10.27 23.48 19.29
CA ALA A 666 -9.60 22.26 19.74
C ALA A 666 -8.18 22.13 19.16
N SER A 667 -7.18 21.90 20.00
CA SER A 667 -5.78 21.74 19.58
C SER A 667 -5.31 20.30 19.77
N ILE A 668 -4.84 19.67 18.70
CA ILE A 668 -4.44 18.26 18.64
C ILE A 668 -2.92 18.21 18.48
N LEU A 669 -2.22 17.62 19.44
CA LEU A 669 -0.78 17.43 19.40
C LEU A 669 -0.41 16.22 18.53
N ILE A 670 0.51 16.41 17.58
CA ILE A 670 0.99 15.35 16.69
C ILE A 670 2.39 14.91 17.11
N THR A 671 2.46 13.79 17.82
CA THR A 671 3.73 13.18 18.31
C THR A 671 4.11 11.90 17.58
N GLN A 672 3.24 11.43 16.69
CA GLN A 672 3.39 10.24 15.84
C GLN A 672 2.56 10.43 14.56
N PRO A 673 2.65 9.56 13.55
CA PRO A 673 1.68 9.58 12.47
C PRO A 673 0.25 9.43 13.01
N THR A 674 -0.63 10.35 12.62
CA THR A 674 -1.96 10.49 13.21
C THR A 674 -2.99 10.71 12.10
N VAL A 675 -4.12 10.01 12.16
CA VAL A 675 -5.27 10.28 11.27
C VAL A 675 -6.29 11.07 12.07
N VAL A 676 -6.47 12.34 11.72
CA VAL A 676 -7.48 13.19 12.35
C VAL A 676 -8.75 13.12 11.53
N LYS A 677 -9.86 12.70 12.16
CA LYS A 677 -11.20 12.81 11.60
C LYS A 677 -12.05 13.73 12.46
N ALA A 678 -12.81 14.64 11.85
CA ALA A 678 -13.64 15.59 12.61
C ALA A 678 -14.95 15.97 11.92
N ARG A 679 -15.94 16.33 12.73
CA ARG A 679 -17.27 16.84 12.30
C ARG A 679 -17.77 17.90 13.28
N VAL A 680 -18.72 18.71 12.82
CA VAL A 680 -19.54 19.58 13.68
C VAL A 680 -20.89 18.91 13.93
N LEU A 681 -21.35 18.92 15.18
CA LEU A 681 -22.68 18.46 15.59
C LEU A 681 -23.49 19.63 16.17
N ASN A 682 -24.70 19.84 15.66
CA ASN A 682 -25.68 20.77 16.24
C ASN A 682 -27.07 20.10 16.31
N GLY A 683 -27.57 19.85 17.51
CA GLY A 683 -28.77 19.05 17.71
C GLY A 683 -28.57 17.62 17.20
N THR A 684 -29.32 17.22 16.17
CA THR A 684 -29.17 15.93 15.48
C THR A 684 -28.47 16.03 14.13
N ALA A 685 -28.11 17.24 13.69
CA ALA A 685 -27.49 17.49 12.39
C ALA A 685 -25.97 17.39 12.50
N TRP A 686 -25.37 16.61 11.60
CA TRP A 686 -23.92 16.46 11.47
C TRP A 686 -23.43 17.18 10.20
N SER A 687 -22.25 17.80 10.29
CA SER A 687 -21.51 18.24 9.09
C SER A 687 -20.95 17.05 8.32
N PRO A 688 -20.49 17.24 7.07
CA PRO A 688 -19.60 16.30 6.43
C PRO A 688 -18.35 16.00 7.27
N LEU A 689 -17.77 14.81 7.08
CA LEU A 689 -16.50 14.39 7.64
C LEU A 689 -15.31 15.14 7.01
N ILE A 690 -14.40 15.64 7.83
CA ILE A 690 -13.01 15.86 7.38
C ILE A 690 -12.14 14.69 7.82
N GLU A 691 -11.16 14.34 7.00
CA GLU A 691 -10.18 13.30 7.25
C GLU A 691 -8.83 13.74 6.71
N TYR A 692 -7.82 13.81 7.59
CA TYR A 692 -6.46 14.21 7.22
C TYR A 692 -5.42 13.33 7.92
N HIS A 693 -4.44 12.87 7.14
CA HIS A 693 -3.31 12.07 7.62
C HIS A 693 -2.13 12.99 7.90
N PHE A 694 -1.54 12.88 9.09
CA PHE A 694 -0.34 13.59 9.48
C PHE A 694 0.82 12.62 9.64
N THR A 695 1.99 13.02 9.18
CA THR A 695 3.25 12.26 9.27
C THR A 695 4.32 13.14 9.88
N LEU A 696 5.28 12.57 10.60
CA LEU A 696 6.35 13.35 11.22
C LEU A 696 7.49 13.63 10.26
N ALA A 697 7.99 14.88 10.25
CA ALA A 697 9.20 15.25 9.53
C ALA A 697 10.42 14.46 10.04
N GLN A 698 11.16 13.82 9.14
CA GLN A 698 12.37 13.03 9.42
C GLN A 698 13.61 13.72 8.83
N PRO A 699 14.79 13.60 9.46
CA PRO A 699 16.03 14.18 8.93
C PRO A 699 16.64 13.30 7.82
N PHE A 700 15.89 13.03 6.75
CA PHE A 700 16.28 12.10 5.68
C PHE A 700 17.53 12.51 4.90
N GLN A 701 17.98 13.76 5.00
CA GLN A 701 19.30 14.17 4.50
C GLN A 701 20.47 13.38 5.12
N ASN A 702 20.21 12.62 6.19
CA ASN A 702 21.17 11.75 6.84
C ASN A 702 21.07 10.27 6.41
N LEU A 703 20.10 9.90 5.57
CA LEU A 703 19.99 8.55 5.01
C LEU A 703 20.74 8.48 3.69
N VAL A 704 21.67 7.53 3.54
CA VAL A 704 22.47 7.36 2.32
C VAL A 704 22.55 5.90 1.89
N ILE A 705 22.59 5.65 0.58
CA ILE A 705 23.02 4.37 0.00
C ILE A 705 24.54 4.27 0.23
N ASN A 706 24.97 3.29 1.02
CA ASN A 706 26.35 3.18 1.51
C ASN A 706 27.16 2.10 0.77
N GLU A 707 26.51 1.03 0.33
CA GLU A 707 27.17 -0.10 -0.34
C GLU A 707 26.19 -0.80 -1.31
N VAL A 708 26.67 -1.20 -2.49
CA VAL A 708 25.89 -1.88 -3.53
C VAL A 708 26.68 -3.06 -4.09
N HIS A 709 26.15 -4.28 -4.01
CA HIS A 709 26.82 -5.48 -4.52
C HIS A 709 26.07 -6.05 -5.72
N TYR A 710 26.20 -5.39 -6.87
CA TYR A 710 25.37 -5.64 -8.06
C TYR A 710 25.82 -6.78 -8.96
N ASN A 711 27.08 -7.22 -8.89
CA ASN A 711 27.58 -8.36 -9.66
C ASN A 711 28.52 -9.24 -8.80
N PRO A 712 27.96 -9.96 -7.82
CA PRO A 712 28.74 -10.77 -6.88
C PRO A 712 29.36 -12.00 -7.56
N LEU A 713 30.49 -12.44 -7.04
CA LEU A 713 31.08 -13.73 -7.43
C LEU A 713 30.31 -14.88 -6.76
N ALA A 714 29.77 -15.80 -7.57
CA ALA A 714 29.10 -17.01 -7.10
C ALA A 714 29.82 -18.30 -7.53
N PRO A 715 29.81 -19.37 -6.68
CA PRO A 715 30.29 -20.69 -7.05
C PRO A 715 29.56 -21.27 -8.28
N ALA A 716 30.24 -22.17 -9.01
CA ALA A 716 29.68 -22.81 -10.20
C ALA A 716 28.35 -23.52 -9.89
N GLY A 717 27.29 -23.15 -10.62
CA GLY A 717 25.94 -23.70 -10.46
C GLY A 717 25.03 -22.93 -9.50
N GLN A 718 25.50 -21.83 -8.90
CA GLN A 718 24.68 -20.91 -8.11
C GLN A 718 24.39 -19.63 -8.90
N ASN A 719 23.21 -19.04 -8.67
CA ASN A 719 22.83 -17.78 -9.29
C ASN A 719 23.54 -16.63 -8.55
N PRO A 720 24.40 -15.83 -9.20
CA PRO A 720 25.05 -14.69 -8.54
C PRO A 720 24.05 -13.70 -7.96
N ASN A 721 22.88 -13.52 -8.58
CA ASN A 721 21.88 -12.58 -8.10
C ASN A 721 21.36 -12.91 -6.68
N ASP A 722 21.51 -14.16 -6.22
CA ASP A 722 21.16 -14.55 -4.83
C ASP A 722 22.08 -13.88 -3.78
N ASP A 723 23.27 -13.43 -4.16
CA ASP A 723 24.25 -12.83 -3.24
C ASP A 723 24.27 -11.28 -3.34
N GLU A 724 23.35 -10.68 -4.10
CA GLU A 724 23.19 -9.23 -4.22
C GLU A 724 22.70 -8.60 -2.91
N PHE A 725 23.17 -7.39 -2.61
CA PHE A 725 22.62 -6.58 -1.52
C PHE A 725 22.80 -5.08 -1.76
N ILE A 726 21.99 -4.30 -1.05
CA ILE A 726 22.10 -2.85 -0.92
C ILE A 726 22.14 -2.51 0.58
N GLU A 727 23.06 -1.66 0.98
CA GLU A 727 23.16 -1.16 2.34
C GLU A 727 22.81 0.32 2.41
N LEU A 728 21.98 0.67 3.40
CA LEU A 728 21.67 2.04 3.80
C LEU A 728 22.39 2.39 5.10
N TYR A 729 22.76 3.65 5.26
CA TYR A 729 23.40 4.15 6.48
C TYR A 729 22.75 5.46 6.97
N ASN A 730 22.51 5.55 8.27
CA ASN A 730 22.12 6.80 8.93
C ASN A 730 23.38 7.52 9.45
N ARG A 731 23.84 8.54 8.73
CA ARG A 731 24.99 9.37 9.11
C ARG A 731 24.69 10.45 10.16
N GLY A 732 23.44 10.52 10.63
CA GLY A 732 22.97 11.53 11.58
C GLY A 732 23.14 11.12 13.05
N ALA A 733 22.86 12.08 13.95
CA ALA A 733 22.97 11.90 15.39
C ALA A 733 21.69 11.40 16.07
N THR A 734 20.58 11.28 15.33
CA THR A 734 19.28 10.83 15.84
C THR A 734 18.77 9.65 15.03
N ALA A 735 17.95 8.80 15.66
CA ALA A 735 17.19 7.79 14.95
C ALA A 735 16.22 8.44 13.96
N MET A 736 15.93 7.76 12.86
CA MET A 736 14.94 8.17 11.86
C MET A 736 13.94 7.05 11.59
N ARG A 737 12.70 7.42 11.31
CA ARG A 737 11.65 6.50 10.86
C ARG A 737 11.69 6.41 9.34
N LEU A 738 11.64 5.19 8.80
CA LEU A 738 11.68 4.92 7.37
C LEU A 738 10.30 4.62 6.78
N ASP A 739 9.21 4.88 7.51
CA ASP A 739 7.84 4.56 7.10
C ASP A 739 7.54 5.03 5.67
N GLY A 740 7.19 4.09 4.79
CA GLY A 740 6.83 4.37 3.40
C GLY A 740 7.99 4.86 2.51
N VAL A 741 9.22 4.93 3.01
CA VAL A 741 10.41 5.17 2.17
C VAL A 741 10.50 4.03 1.14
N THR A 742 10.81 4.37 -0.09
CA THR A 742 10.92 3.42 -1.19
C THR A 742 12.33 3.40 -1.77
N LEU A 743 12.78 2.21 -2.13
CA LEU A 743 13.93 1.95 -3.00
C LEU A 743 13.39 1.50 -4.36
N SER A 744 13.94 2.06 -5.44
CA SER A 744 13.57 1.74 -6.82
C SER A 744 14.76 1.78 -7.76
N GLY A 745 14.61 1.22 -8.97
CA GLY A 745 15.59 1.31 -10.06
C GLY A 745 16.48 0.07 -10.20
N GLY A 746 15.84 -1.11 -10.24
CA GLY A 746 16.49 -2.43 -10.35
C GLY A 746 16.16 -3.32 -9.16
N ALA A 747 16.37 -2.79 -7.96
CA ALA A 747 15.91 -3.35 -6.70
C ALA A 747 14.74 -2.52 -6.14
N PHE A 748 13.67 -3.19 -5.72
CA PHE A 748 12.45 -2.56 -5.23
C PHE A 748 12.15 -2.99 -3.80
N PHE A 749 11.93 -2.01 -2.94
CA PHE A 749 11.51 -2.24 -1.57
C PHE A 749 10.77 -1.02 -1.02
N GLN A 750 9.66 -1.25 -0.31
CA GLN A 750 8.98 -0.21 0.48
C GLN A 750 9.11 -0.56 1.96
N PHE A 751 9.62 0.37 2.74
CA PHE A 751 9.77 0.20 4.18
C PHE A 751 8.40 0.19 4.87
N PRO A 752 8.08 -0.85 5.67
CA PRO A 752 6.86 -0.91 6.44
C PRO A 752 6.78 0.21 7.49
N ASP A 753 5.56 0.52 7.92
CA ASP A 753 5.32 1.43 9.04
C ASP A 753 6.04 0.98 10.32
N ASN A 754 6.49 1.96 11.09
CA ASN A 754 7.29 1.85 12.30
C ASN A 754 8.73 1.32 12.09
N THR A 755 9.24 1.29 10.87
CA THR A 755 10.65 0.97 10.62
C THR A 755 11.55 2.09 11.15
N THR A 756 12.55 1.76 11.98
CA THR A 756 13.47 2.77 12.55
C THR A 756 14.92 2.41 12.26
N LEU A 757 15.73 3.40 11.83
CA LEU A 757 17.17 3.29 11.69
C LEU A 757 17.87 4.24 12.68
N GLY A 758 18.60 3.68 13.65
CA GLY A 758 19.29 4.46 14.68
C GLY A 758 20.45 5.29 14.15
N ALA A 759 20.92 6.26 14.95
CA ALA A 759 22.07 7.09 14.63
C ALA A 759 23.35 6.25 14.42
N GLY A 760 24.06 6.46 13.32
CA GLY A 760 25.29 5.72 12.97
C GLY A 760 25.06 4.23 12.68
N GLN A 761 23.84 3.83 12.32
CA GLN A 761 23.50 2.44 12.03
C GLN A 761 23.40 2.17 10.53
N TYR A 762 23.64 0.91 10.18
CA TYR A 762 23.54 0.34 8.83
C TYR A 762 22.30 -0.56 8.74
N LEU A 763 21.68 -0.62 7.57
CA LEU A 763 20.53 -1.48 7.25
C LEU A 763 20.79 -2.14 5.89
N VAL A 764 20.70 -3.46 5.82
CA VAL A 764 20.98 -4.20 4.58
C VAL A 764 19.69 -4.82 4.02
N LEU A 765 19.43 -4.60 2.73
CA LEU A 765 18.43 -5.31 1.93
C LEU A 765 19.15 -6.28 1.00
N ALA A 766 18.73 -7.56 0.98
CA ALA A 766 19.38 -8.59 0.16
C ALA A 766 18.47 -9.09 -0.97
N GLY A 767 19.04 -9.55 -2.07
CA GLY A 767 18.28 -10.23 -3.13
C GLY A 767 17.70 -11.56 -2.63
N ASN A 768 18.47 -12.31 -1.83
CA ASN A 768 18.01 -13.53 -1.16
C ASN A 768 18.45 -13.56 0.32
N PRO A 769 17.54 -13.29 1.27
CA PRO A 769 17.87 -13.21 2.70
C PRO A 769 18.49 -14.47 3.30
N ALA A 770 18.08 -15.66 2.84
CA ALA A 770 18.61 -16.92 3.36
C ALA A 770 20.06 -17.14 2.92
N ARG A 771 20.36 -16.82 1.65
CA ARG A 771 21.71 -16.89 1.09
C ARG A 771 22.64 -15.84 1.69
N PHE A 772 22.12 -14.63 1.90
CA PHE A 772 22.83 -13.60 2.64
C PHE A 772 23.21 -14.08 4.05
N LEU A 773 22.27 -14.65 4.80
CA LEU A 773 22.53 -15.20 6.14
C LEU A 773 23.60 -16.31 6.10
N GLU A 774 23.53 -17.21 5.12
CA GLU A 774 24.53 -18.26 4.93
C GLU A 774 25.93 -17.70 4.66
N ARG A 775 26.02 -16.66 3.81
CA ARG A 775 27.28 -16.06 3.38
C ARG A 775 27.93 -15.17 4.45
N TYR A 776 27.14 -14.36 5.17
CA TYR A 776 27.64 -13.34 6.09
C TYR A 776 27.46 -13.68 7.57
N GLY A 777 26.69 -14.72 7.92
CA GLY A 777 26.49 -15.18 9.30
C GLY A 777 25.54 -14.31 10.14
N PHE A 778 24.86 -13.33 9.52
CA PHE A 778 23.78 -12.55 10.14
C PHE A 778 22.67 -12.27 9.12
N ALA A 779 21.43 -12.07 9.60
CA ALA A 779 20.28 -11.84 8.73
C ALA A 779 20.26 -10.38 8.23
N PRO A 780 19.93 -10.13 6.96
CA PRO A 780 19.65 -8.78 6.48
C PRO A 780 18.32 -8.28 7.08
N PHE A 781 18.01 -6.99 6.92
CA PHE A 781 16.73 -6.43 7.37
C PHE A 781 15.56 -7.06 6.63
N ALA A 782 15.64 -7.13 5.30
CA ALA A 782 14.62 -7.73 4.45
C ALA A 782 15.18 -8.15 3.09
N GLY A 783 14.37 -8.84 2.29
CA GLY A 783 14.62 -9.10 0.88
C GLY A 783 14.03 -7.98 0.00
N PHE A 784 14.75 -7.55 -1.05
CA PHE A 784 14.16 -6.71 -2.10
C PHE A 784 13.66 -7.57 -3.27
N THR A 785 12.72 -7.04 -4.06
CA THR A 785 12.31 -7.66 -5.34
C THR A 785 13.04 -7.04 -6.52
N GLY A 786 13.10 -7.73 -7.65
CA GLY A 786 13.93 -7.34 -8.79
C GLY A 786 15.35 -7.89 -8.68
N SER A 787 16.29 -7.29 -9.40
CA SER A 787 17.71 -7.66 -9.39
C SER A 787 18.54 -6.48 -9.86
N LEU A 788 19.78 -6.42 -9.41
CA LEU A 788 20.70 -5.38 -9.81
C LEU A 788 21.29 -5.66 -11.20
N LEU A 789 21.31 -4.66 -12.08
CA LEU A 789 21.84 -4.82 -13.43
C LEU A 789 23.37 -4.81 -13.43
N ASN A 790 23.96 -5.90 -13.93
CA ASN A 790 25.39 -6.03 -14.19
C ASN A 790 25.93 -5.01 -15.20
N THR A 791 25.06 -4.40 -16.00
CA THR A 791 25.40 -3.38 -17.00
C THR A 791 25.33 -1.95 -16.48
N GLY A 792 25.00 -1.76 -15.19
CA GLY A 792 24.76 -0.45 -14.59
C GLY A 792 23.30 -0.03 -14.66
N GLU A 793 22.89 0.77 -13.67
CA GLU A 793 21.54 1.34 -13.55
C GLU A 793 21.51 2.48 -12.52
N THR A 794 20.34 3.07 -12.30
CA THR A 794 20.14 4.15 -11.31
C THR A 794 19.23 3.71 -10.18
N LEU A 795 19.80 3.55 -8.99
CA LEU A 795 19.05 3.33 -7.76
C LEU A 795 18.57 4.66 -7.19
N ALA A 796 17.35 4.70 -6.67
CA ALA A 796 16.77 5.88 -6.04
C ALA A 796 16.07 5.52 -4.73
N LEU A 797 16.38 6.27 -3.66
CA LEU A 797 15.61 6.30 -2.42
C LEU A 797 14.65 7.48 -2.45
N ARG A 798 13.38 7.25 -2.12
CA ARG A 798 12.35 8.30 -2.05
C ARG A 798 11.58 8.23 -0.75
N ASP A 799 11.14 9.37 -0.22
CA ASP A 799 10.20 9.39 0.89
C ASP A 799 8.80 8.89 0.47
N ALA A 800 7.89 8.78 1.44
CA ALA A 800 6.51 8.36 1.19
C ALA A 800 5.72 9.31 0.26
N ALA A 801 6.20 10.54 0.04
CA ALA A 801 5.63 11.51 -0.88
C ALA A 801 6.28 11.46 -2.28
N GLY A 802 7.25 10.57 -2.50
CA GLY A 802 7.98 10.41 -3.76
C GLY A 802 9.18 11.36 -3.92
N THR A 803 9.50 12.18 -2.92
CA THR A 803 10.65 13.09 -2.94
C THR A 803 11.94 12.29 -2.92
N LEU A 804 12.88 12.60 -3.82
CA LEU A 804 14.18 11.94 -3.88
C LEU A 804 15.01 12.27 -2.62
N LEU A 805 15.48 11.23 -1.94
CA LEU A 805 16.34 11.29 -0.75
C LEU A 805 17.82 11.10 -1.12
N ASP A 806 18.10 10.06 -1.89
CA ASP A 806 19.46 9.74 -2.36
C ASP A 806 19.39 8.91 -3.65
N THR A 807 20.47 8.91 -4.45
CA THR A 807 20.53 8.17 -5.71
C THR A 807 21.96 7.76 -6.09
N VAL A 808 22.09 6.60 -6.76
CA VAL A 808 23.37 6.09 -7.26
C VAL A 808 23.17 5.56 -8.68
N ALA A 809 23.81 6.19 -9.67
CA ALA A 809 23.79 5.77 -11.08
C ALA A 809 25.08 5.02 -11.45
N TYR A 810 25.24 3.80 -10.96
CA TYR A 810 26.49 3.05 -11.10
C TYR A 810 26.66 2.46 -12.51
N GLN A 811 27.91 2.23 -12.92
CA GLN A 811 28.26 1.63 -14.21
C GLN A 811 29.30 0.50 -14.05
N PRO A 812 29.36 -0.46 -14.99
CA PRO A 812 30.24 -1.63 -14.94
C PRO A 812 31.72 -1.32 -15.21
N GLY A 813 32.04 -0.09 -15.60
CA GLY A 813 33.32 0.31 -16.17
C GLY A 813 33.74 1.72 -15.76
N ALA A 814 34.99 2.06 -16.06
CA ALA A 814 35.54 3.38 -15.78
C ALA A 814 34.63 4.51 -16.31
N PRO A 815 34.42 5.59 -15.56
CA PRO A 815 35.14 6.00 -14.34
C PRO A 815 34.71 5.29 -13.05
N TRP A 816 33.73 4.39 -13.08
CA TRP A 816 33.33 3.61 -11.91
C TRP A 816 34.32 2.47 -11.60
N PRO A 817 34.42 2.04 -10.33
CA PRO A 817 35.32 0.96 -9.93
C PRO A 817 34.99 -0.40 -10.58
N VAL A 818 35.81 -0.81 -11.56
CA VAL A 818 35.65 -2.08 -12.29
C VAL A 818 35.70 -3.33 -11.40
N GLY A 819 36.37 -3.25 -10.24
CA GLY A 819 36.51 -4.39 -9.32
C GLY A 819 35.19 -4.84 -8.68
N ALA A 820 34.17 -3.97 -8.69
CA ALA A 820 32.83 -4.29 -8.19
C ALA A 820 31.97 -5.07 -9.21
N ASN A 821 32.45 -5.20 -10.45
CA ASN A 821 31.74 -5.86 -11.54
C ASN A 821 32.27 -7.30 -11.74
N GLY A 822 31.76 -8.27 -10.97
CA GLY A 822 32.15 -9.68 -11.11
C GLY A 822 33.54 -10.02 -10.55
N GLY A 823 34.24 -9.04 -9.96
CA GLY A 823 35.52 -9.23 -9.27
C GLY A 823 35.38 -9.74 -7.83
N GLY A 824 34.16 -9.91 -7.34
CA GLY A 824 33.81 -10.36 -6.00
C GLY A 824 33.68 -9.23 -4.96
N GLY A 825 34.26 -8.05 -5.22
CA GLY A 825 34.04 -6.87 -4.37
C GLY A 825 32.66 -6.26 -4.60
N SER A 826 32.11 -5.63 -3.57
CA SER A 826 30.98 -4.70 -3.70
C SER A 826 31.46 -3.31 -4.13
N LEU A 827 30.53 -2.46 -4.54
CA LEU A 827 30.73 -1.04 -4.74
C LEU A 827 30.49 -0.31 -3.41
N SER A 828 31.53 0.27 -2.83
CA SER A 828 31.52 0.85 -1.48
C SER A 828 31.76 2.36 -1.51
N LEU A 829 30.98 3.11 -0.74
CA LEU A 829 31.14 4.56 -0.62
C LEU A 829 32.38 4.90 0.23
N ASN A 830 33.21 5.84 -0.22
CA ASN A 830 34.46 6.24 0.43
C ASN A 830 34.21 6.82 1.83
N THR A 831 33.23 7.72 1.95
CA THR A 831 32.78 8.27 3.22
C THR A 831 31.27 8.50 3.18
N PRO A 832 30.55 8.32 4.30
CA PRO A 832 29.11 8.56 4.35
C PRO A 832 28.63 9.96 3.98
N THR A 833 29.54 10.93 3.86
CA THR A 833 29.24 12.33 3.48
C THR A 833 29.59 12.65 2.03
N ALA A 834 30.11 11.67 1.28
CA ALA A 834 30.46 11.86 -0.12
C ALA A 834 29.21 11.98 -1.01
N ASP A 835 29.39 12.55 -2.21
CA ASP A 835 28.31 12.70 -3.19
C ASP A 835 28.15 11.40 -3.98
N ASN A 836 27.01 10.74 -3.80
CA ASN A 836 26.70 9.44 -4.38
C ASN A 836 26.58 9.44 -5.91
N SER A 837 26.40 10.61 -6.53
CA SER A 837 26.37 10.77 -7.99
C SER A 837 27.74 10.73 -8.65
N LEU A 838 28.83 10.89 -7.87
CA LEU A 838 30.18 10.96 -8.40
C LEU A 838 30.88 9.60 -8.35
N PRO A 839 31.40 9.06 -9.47
CA PRO A 839 32.15 7.80 -9.49
C PRO A 839 33.36 7.81 -8.55
N ALA A 840 33.99 8.98 -8.35
CA ALA A 840 35.14 9.17 -7.45
C ALA A 840 34.79 9.05 -5.96
N SER A 841 33.50 9.09 -5.60
CA SER A 841 33.03 8.83 -4.24
C SER A 841 33.02 7.35 -3.90
N TRP A 842 33.18 6.46 -4.88
CA TRP A 842 33.06 5.02 -4.72
C TRP A 842 34.38 4.32 -4.98
N PHE A 843 34.57 3.18 -4.33
CA PHE A 843 35.65 2.24 -4.59
C PHE A 843 35.11 0.82 -4.66
N ALA A 844 35.85 -0.08 -5.32
CA ALA A 844 35.54 -1.51 -5.26
C ALA A 844 36.11 -2.07 -3.97
N SER A 845 35.27 -2.73 -3.16
CA SER A 845 35.73 -3.40 -1.96
C SER A 845 36.80 -4.42 -2.31
N VAL A 846 37.90 -4.40 -1.56
CA VAL A 846 38.98 -5.40 -1.70
C VAL A 846 38.63 -6.72 -0.99
N ILE A 847 37.49 -6.76 -0.29
CA ILE A 847 36.94 -7.94 0.37
C ILE A 847 35.89 -8.56 -0.55
N ASN A 848 36.06 -9.85 -0.86
CA ASN A 848 35.05 -10.59 -1.62
C ASN A 848 33.77 -10.73 -0.78
N GLY A 849 32.63 -10.25 -1.30
CA GLY A 849 31.39 -10.10 -0.53
C GLY A 849 31.17 -8.72 0.08
N GLY A 850 32.11 -7.78 -0.02
CA GLY A 850 31.93 -6.46 0.56
C GLY A 850 32.02 -6.41 2.10
N THR A 851 31.43 -5.38 2.70
CA THR A 851 31.45 -5.08 4.14
C THR A 851 30.05 -4.86 4.76
N PRO A 852 29.02 -5.65 4.40
CA PRO A 852 27.68 -5.36 4.87
C PRO A 852 27.58 -5.42 6.41
N GLY A 853 26.85 -4.47 6.98
CA GLY A 853 26.66 -4.26 8.42
C GLY A 853 27.80 -3.51 9.11
N ALA A 854 28.78 -2.99 8.36
CA ALA A 854 30.01 -2.39 8.89
C ALA A 854 30.52 -1.19 8.05
N ALA A 855 31.53 -0.50 8.57
CA ALA A 855 32.16 0.60 7.84
C ALA A 855 33.02 0.09 6.67
N ASN A 856 32.85 0.69 5.50
CA ASN A 856 33.62 0.43 4.28
C ASN A 856 35.14 0.57 4.54
N SER A 857 35.97 -0.43 4.21
CA SER A 857 37.44 -0.40 4.45
C SER A 857 38.29 -1.25 3.49
N SER A 858 39.62 -1.01 3.44
CA SER A 858 40.55 -1.53 2.42
C SER A 858 41.68 -2.47 2.92
N THR A 859 41.61 -3.02 4.15
CA THR A 859 42.63 -3.96 4.68
C THR A 859 42.01 -5.26 5.17
N MET A 860 42.79 -6.37 5.12
CA MET A 860 42.37 -7.75 5.33
C MET A 860 41.38 -7.89 6.50
N GLY A 861 40.21 -8.44 6.16
CA GLY A 861 39.10 -8.65 7.08
C GLY A 861 39.55 -9.42 8.30
N LYS A 862 39.45 -8.77 9.44
CA LYS A 862 39.53 -9.45 10.72
C LYS A 862 38.50 -10.59 10.72
N THR A 863 38.85 -11.74 11.27
CA THR A 863 37.93 -12.87 11.42
C THR A 863 36.71 -12.39 12.20
N LEU A 864 35.50 -12.66 11.72
CA LEU A 864 34.26 -12.28 12.40
C LEU A 864 33.91 -13.37 13.42
N PRO A 865 33.92 -13.07 14.73
CA PRO A 865 33.42 -14.01 15.72
C PRO A 865 31.96 -14.35 15.43
N GLN A 866 31.59 -15.62 15.55
CA GLN A 866 30.20 -16.03 15.33
C GLN A 866 29.41 -15.80 16.62
N ILE A 867 28.42 -14.91 16.58
CA ILE A 867 27.50 -14.68 17.69
C ILE A 867 26.30 -15.63 17.54
N THR A 868 25.93 -16.33 18.61
CA THR A 868 24.64 -17.00 18.74
C THR A 868 23.78 -16.23 19.72
N TRP A 869 22.63 -15.73 19.25
CA TRP A 869 21.67 -15.03 20.09
C TRP A 869 20.24 -15.36 19.65
N PRO A 870 19.52 -16.22 20.37
CA PRO A 870 18.12 -16.51 20.07
C PRO A 870 17.24 -15.31 20.43
N ASN A 871 16.12 -15.16 19.70
CA ASN A 871 15.07 -14.22 20.09
C ASN A 871 14.62 -14.52 21.53
N PRO A 872 14.64 -13.53 22.44
CA PRO A 872 14.17 -13.73 23.79
C PRO A 872 12.68 -14.03 23.84
N ALA A 873 12.23 -14.66 24.92
CA ALA A 873 10.81 -14.80 25.19
C ALA A 873 10.15 -13.42 25.32
N ALA A 874 8.89 -13.33 24.91
CA ALA A 874 8.11 -12.11 25.04
C ALA A 874 8.02 -11.67 26.52
N ILE A 875 8.07 -10.36 26.74
CA ILE A 875 7.87 -9.76 28.07
C ILE A 875 6.53 -9.02 28.09
N THR A 876 6.09 -8.56 29.26
CA THR A 876 4.90 -7.73 29.40
C THR A 876 5.30 -6.28 29.64
N TYR A 877 4.53 -5.34 29.09
CA TYR A 877 4.72 -3.91 29.31
C TYR A 877 4.94 -3.60 30.79
N GLY A 878 5.95 -2.78 31.09
CA GLY A 878 6.43 -2.54 32.46
C GLY A 878 7.61 -3.41 32.90
N THR A 879 7.94 -4.44 32.15
CA THR A 879 9.16 -5.24 32.39
C THR A 879 10.36 -4.54 31.74
N ALA A 880 11.40 -4.27 32.52
CA ALA A 880 12.65 -3.71 32.02
C ALA A 880 13.55 -4.80 31.43
N LEU A 881 14.30 -4.46 30.37
CA LEU A 881 15.29 -5.37 29.78
C LEU A 881 16.36 -5.77 30.79
N GLY A 882 16.65 -7.07 30.83
CA GLY A 882 17.61 -7.64 31.77
C GLY A 882 18.47 -8.75 31.17
N PRO A 883 19.22 -9.48 32.03
CA PRO A 883 20.15 -10.53 31.60
C PRO A 883 19.52 -11.62 30.72
N ASP A 884 18.23 -11.92 30.90
CA ASP A 884 17.51 -12.93 30.12
C ASP A 884 17.36 -12.54 28.65
N GLN A 885 17.27 -11.23 28.37
CA GLN A 885 17.29 -10.69 27.01
C GLN A 885 18.73 -10.51 26.49
N PHE A 886 19.71 -10.34 27.38
CA PHE A 886 21.11 -10.02 27.06
C PHE A 886 22.06 -11.19 27.26
N ASN A 887 21.75 -12.30 26.60
CA ASN A 887 22.42 -13.58 26.73
C ASN A 887 23.12 -14.03 25.43
N ALA A 888 23.54 -13.07 24.59
CA ALA A 888 24.31 -13.38 23.38
C ALA A 888 25.62 -14.08 23.75
N THR A 889 26.00 -15.09 22.95
CA THR A 889 27.23 -15.86 23.14
C THR A 889 28.09 -15.82 21.90
N VAL A 890 29.41 -15.95 22.06
CA VAL A 890 30.35 -16.00 20.95
C VAL A 890 30.96 -17.41 20.84
N ALA A 891 30.89 -18.00 19.66
CA ALA A 891 31.44 -19.34 19.42
C ALA A 891 32.97 -19.31 19.28
N GLY A 892 33.62 -20.46 19.50
CA GLY A 892 35.07 -20.61 19.28
C GLY A 892 35.97 -20.03 20.37
N GLY A 893 35.42 -19.57 21.49
CA GLY A 893 36.20 -19.13 22.65
C GLY A 893 36.95 -17.81 22.45
N VAL A 894 36.52 -16.98 21.48
CA VAL A 894 37.09 -15.64 21.25
C VAL A 894 36.80 -14.77 22.48
N ALA A 895 37.85 -14.30 23.15
CA ALA A 895 37.70 -13.43 24.33
C ALA A 895 37.29 -12.02 23.90
N GLY A 896 36.29 -11.43 24.57
CA GLY A 896 35.79 -10.08 24.29
C GLY A 896 34.64 -9.68 25.21
N THR A 897 34.00 -8.55 24.91
CA THR A 897 32.90 -8.00 25.71
C THR A 897 31.66 -7.75 24.84
N PHE A 898 30.48 -8.00 25.39
CA PHE A 898 29.21 -7.59 24.77
C PHE A 898 28.75 -6.24 25.31
N SER A 899 28.20 -5.43 24.42
CA SER A 899 27.38 -4.26 24.74
C SER A 899 26.02 -4.42 24.08
N TYR A 900 24.96 -4.08 24.80
CA TYR A 900 23.58 -4.28 24.34
C TYR A 900 22.87 -2.95 24.13
N GLN A 901 22.05 -2.89 23.10
CA GLN A 901 21.18 -1.77 22.80
C GLN A 901 19.75 -2.27 22.50
N PRO A 902 18.72 -1.71 23.16
CA PRO A 902 18.79 -0.73 24.25
C PRO A 902 19.50 -1.27 25.50
N ALA A 903 19.87 -0.38 26.42
CA ALA A 903 20.63 -0.75 27.61
C ALA A 903 19.77 -1.50 28.64
N ALA A 904 20.43 -2.15 29.61
CA ALA A 904 19.73 -2.75 30.75
C ALA A 904 18.91 -1.71 31.51
N GLY A 905 17.68 -2.09 31.88
CA GLY A 905 16.73 -1.18 32.50
C GLY A 905 15.79 -0.46 31.53
N THR A 906 15.99 -0.54 30.21
CA THR A 906 15.02 0.03 29.25
C THR A 906 13.68 -0.70 29.32
N VAL A 907 12.58 0.05 29.34
CA VAL A 907 11.21 -0.48 29.24
C VAL A 907 10.64 -0.10 27.88
N PHE A 908 10.18 -1.09 27.13
CA PHE A 908 9.53 -0.87 25.83
C PHE A 908 8.02 -0.68 25.97
N GLN A 909 7.42 0.00 24.99
CA GLN A 909 5.98 -0.02 24.76
C GLN A 909 5.54 -1.41 24.30
N ALA A 910 4.26 -1.75 24.42
CA ALA A 910 3.73 -3.00 23.89
C ALA A 910 3.78 -3.01 22.35
N GLY A 911 4.14 -4.14 21.76
CA GLY A 911 4.39 -4.28 20.33
C GLY A 911 5.12 -5.58 20.02
N SER A 912 5.18 -5.93 18.74
CA SER A 912 5.95 -7.11 18.27
C SER A 912 7.20 -6.68 17.53
N GLY A 913 8.25 -7.49 17.59
CA GLY A 913 9.46 -7.28 16.82
C GLY A 913 10.35 -6.13 17.29
N HIS A 914 10.35 -5.78 18.58
CA HIS A 914 11.31 -4.80 19.09
C HIS A 914 12.73 -5.31 18.87
N VAL A 915 13.58 -4.46 18.29
CA VAL A 915 14.94 -4.82 17.91
C VAL A 915 15.87 -4.68 19.11
N LEU A 916 16.54 -5.77 19.45
CA LEU A 916 17.67 -5.82 20.37
C LEU A 916 18.95 -6.01 19.55
N ARG A 917 20.01 -5.31 19.93
CA ARG A 917 21.32 -5.42 19.30
C ARG A 917 22.40 -5.73 20.31
N ALA A 918 23.22 -6.73 20.03
CA ALA A 918 24.40 -7.09 20.80
C ALA A 918 25.61 -6.77 19.94
N VAL A 919 26.54 -5.96 20.45
CA VAL A 919 27.83 -5.68 19.81
C VAL A 919 28.89 -6.39 20.63
N PHE A 920 29.51 -7.40 20.05
CA PHE A 920 30.66 -8.07 20.63
C PHE A 920 31.94 -7.39 20.15
N THR A 921 32.78 -6.97 21.10
CA THR A 921 34.09 -6.39 20.84
C THR A 921 35.17 -7.38 21.30
N PRO A 922 35.91 -8.02 20.38
CA PRO A 922 37.02 -8.91 20.72
C PRO A 922 38.15 -8.17 21.45
N ASN A 923 38.80 -8.83 22.40
CA ASN A 923 40.03 -8.33 23.02
C ASN A 923 41.17 -8.27 21.99
N ASP A 924 41.26 -9.26 21.10
CA ASP A 924 42.18 -9.25 19.96
C ASP A 924 41.56 -8.49 18.78
N THR A 925 41.68 -7.17 18.85
CA THR A 925 41.21 -6.26 17.80
C THR A 925 42.12 -6.23 16.58
N GLN A 926 43.25 -6.95 16.54
CA GLN A 926 44.09 -7.06 15.34
C GLN A 926 43.61 -8.21 14.46
N THR A 927 43.17 -9.31 15.07
CA THR A 927 42.72 -10.51 14.35
C THR A 927 41.20 -10.57 14.16
N TYR A 928 40.40 -10.04 15.10
CA TYR A 928 38.93 -10.14 15.07
C TYR A 928 38.25 -8.77 15.01
N ALA A 929 37.22 -8.66 14.17
CA ALA A 929 36.39 -7.45 14.07
C ALA A 929 35.27 -7.50 15.12
N ALA A 930 34.83 -6.32 15.55
CA ALA A 930 33.60 -6.24 16.32
C ALA A 930 32.45 -6.71 15.43
N VAL A 931 31.59 -7.55 15.98
CA VAL A 931 30.45 -8.13 15.29
C VAL A 931 29.19 -7.74 16.03
N ASN A 932 28.12 -7.52 15.26
CA ASN A 932 26.81 -7.24 15.79
C ASN A 932 25.91 -8.46 15.56
N ALA A 933 24.98 -8.67 16.47
CA ALA A 933 23.88 -9.60 16.32
C ALA A 933 22.59 -8.87 16.66
N THR A 934 21.52 -9.26 15.98
CA THR A 934 20.18 -8.74 16.21
C THR A 934 19.31 -9.87 16.73
N ALA A 935 18.52 -9.57 17.75
CA ALA A 935 17.43 -10.42 18.22
C ALA A 935 16.16 -9.58 18.30
N PHE A 936 15.02 -10.23 18.17
CA PHE A 936 13.72 -9.58 18.25
C PHE A 936 12.99 -10.02 19.52
N ILE A 937 12.33 -9.08 20.19
CA ILE A 937 11.51 -9.35 21.36
C ILE A 937 10.11 -8.77 21.19
N ASP A 938 9.10 -9.54 21.56
CA ASP A 938 7.73 -9.07 21.64
C ASP A 938 7.43 -8.57 23.05
N VAL A 939 6.62 -7.52 23.13
CA VAL A 939 6.15 -6.91 24.37
C VAL A 939 4.63 -6.98 24.37
N THR A 940 4.09 -7.85 25.21
CA THR A 940 2.65 -8.02 25.41
C THR A 940 2.07 -6.89 26.26
N LYS A 941 0.80 -6.56 26.04
CA LYS A 941 0.10 -5.52 26.82
C LYS A 941 -0.03 -5.92 28.29
N ALA A 942 0.14 -4.96 29.21
CA ALA A 942 -0.09 -5.17 30.63
C ALA A 942 -1.60 -5.20 30.96
N PRO A 943 -2.08 -6.07 31.85
CA PRO A 943 -3.49 -6.08 32.25
C PRO A 943 -3.83 -4.85 33.10
N LEU A 944 -4.91 -4.15 32.76
CA LEU A 944 -5.46 -3.03 33.54
C LEU A 944 -6.94 -3.27 33.79
N THR A 945 -7.38 -3.22 35.04
CA THR A 945 -8.81 -3.31 35.40
C THR A 945 -9.32 -1.96 35.87
N ILE A 946 -10.40 -1.49 35.24
CA ILE A 946 -11.08 -0.23 35.57
C ILE A 946 -12.46 -0.59 36.12
N THR A 947 -12.70 -0.21 37.38
CA THR A 947 -13.95 -0.53 38.10
C THR A 947 -14.72 0.76 38.38
N ALA A 948 -15.96 0.86 37.92
CA ALA A 948 -16.82 1.97 38.32
C ALA A 948 -17.14 1.88 39.82
N ASP A 949 -17.01 3.00 40.53
CA ASP A 949 -17.30 3.03 41.96
C ASP A 949 -18.82 3.05 42.20
N ASP A 950 -19.29 2.26 43.16
CA ASP A 950 -20.67 2.31 43.61
C ASP A 950 -21.01 3.69 44.18
N LYS A 951 -22.24 4.15 43.90
CA LYS A 951 -22.75 5.45 44.34
C LYS A 951 -24.11 5.29 45.00
N ILE A 952 -24.45 6.25 45.86
CA ILE A 952 -25.79 6.36 46.46
C ILE A 952 -26.30 7.79 46.34
N LYS A 953 -27.60 7.95 46.08
CA LYS A 953 -28.27 9.25 46.08
C LYS A 953 -29.66 9.18 46.71
N ARG A 954 -30.17 10.32 47.16
CA ARG A 954 -31.56 10.46 47.60
C ARG A 954 -32.49 10.63 46.39
N TYR A 955 -33.69 10.07 46.46
CA TYR A 955 -34.72 10.26 45.46
C TYR A 955 -35.00 11.76 45.22
N GLY A 956 -35.11 12.15 43.95
CA GLY A 956 -35.36 13.54 43.55
C GLY A 956 -34.10 14.42 43.46
N THR A 957 -32.92 13.93 43.84
CA THR A 957 -31.66 14.69 43.70
C THR A 957 -30.93 14.38 42.40
N VAL A 958 -30.05 15.30 41.99
CA VAL A 958 -29.08 15.06 40.90
C VAL A 958 -28.19 13.86 41.23
N ASN A 959 -27.69 13.19 40.19
CA ASN A 959 -26.71 12.13 40.38
C ASN A 959 -25.40 12.71 40.93
N PRO A 960 -24.73 12.01 41.87
CA PRO A 960 -23.36 12.37 42.25
C PRO A 960 -22.41 12.16 41.05
N PRO A 961 -21.24 12.83 41.04
CA PRO A 961 -20.20 12.55 40.05
C PRO A 961 -19.86 11.05 40.05
N LEU A 962 -19.89 10.44 38.86
CA LEU A 962 -19.48 9.06 38.67
C LEU A 962 -17.95 9.01 38.67
N THR A 963 -17.38 8.02 39.37
CA THR A 963 -15.93 7.84 39.48
C THR A 963 -15.56 6.39 39.25
N ALA A 964 -14.28 6.12 38.99
CA ALA A 964 -13.74 4.78 38.83
C ALA A 964 -12.44 4.62 39.62
N SER A 965 -12.19 3.38 40.05
CA SER A 965 -10.93 2.92 40.60
C SER A 965 -10.16 2.07 39.57
N TYR A 966 -8.84 2.16 39.60
CA TYR A 966 -7.94 1.54 38.62
C TYR A 966 -6.97 0.60 39.33
N THR A 967 -6.74 -0.58 38.76
CA THR A 967 -5.76 -1.55 39.27
C THR A 967 -4.97 -2.16 38.11
N GLY A 968 -3.65 -2.15 38.18
CA GLY A 968 -2.77 -2.73 37.14
C GLY A 968 -1.88 -1.75 36.40
N PHE A 969 -1.91 -0.45 36.72
CA PHE A 969 -0.92 0.49 36.17
C PHE A 969 0.51 0.10 36.60
N VAL A 970 1.44 0.19 35.66
CA VAL A 970 2.88 -0.04 35.84
C VAL A 970 3.66 1.23 35.51
N ASN A 971 4.98 1.25 35.74
CA ASN A 971 5.88 2.37 35.37
C ASN A 971 5.55 3.76 35.94
N GLY A 972 4.68 3.85 36.96
CA GLY A 972 4.21 5.14 37.48
C GLY A 972 3.09 5.77 36.65
N ASP A 973 2.48 5.00 35.75
CA ASP A 973 1.32 5.43 34.98
C ASP A 973 0.12 5.76 35.88
N THR A 974 -0.70 6.68 35.39
CA THR A 974 -1.91 7.15 36.07
C THR A 974 -3.08 7.10 35.09
N PRO A 975 -4.34 7.35 35.52
CA PRO A 975 -5.45 7.50 34.59
C PRO A 975 -5.22 8.54 33.48
N ALA A 976 -4.34 9.53 33.69
CA ALA A 976 -3.95 10.51 32.69
C ALA A 976 -2.92 9.99 31.67
N SER A 977 -2.33 8.81 31.90
CA SER A 977 -1.42 8.14 30.96
C SER A 977 -2.15 7.39 29.84
N LEU A 978 -3.47 7.15 29.98
CA LEU A 978 -4.25 6.44 28.98
C LEU A 978 -4.46 7.29 27.72
N ASP A 979 -4.23 6.70 26.55
CA ASP A 979 -4.51 7.34 25.25
C ASP A 979 -5.97 7.83 25.16
N VAL A 980 -6.90 7.02 25.67
CA VAL A 980 -8.33 7.38 25.83
C VAL A 980 -8.76 7.11 27.28
N PRO A 981 -9.29 8.11 28.01
CA PRO A 981 -9.74 7.94 29.39
C PRO A 981 -11.05 7.14 29.46
N ALA A 982 -11.32 6.53 30.62
CA ALA A 982 -12.56 5.80 30.86
C ALA A 982 -13.78 6.75 30.92
N THR A 983 -14.87 6.33 30.30
CA THR A 983 -16.18 7.00 30.39
C THR A 983 -17.09 6.22 31.34
N LEU A 984 -17.86 6.96 32.16
CA LEU A 984 -18.80 6.42 33.13
C LEU A 984 -20.21 6.91 32.81
N SER A 985 -21.19 6.01 32.79
CA SER A 985 -22.59 6.36 32.53
C SER A 985 -23.55 5.54 33.37
N THR A 986 -24.76 6.06 33.55
CA THR A 986 -25.88 5.33 34.17
C THR A 986 -27.19 5.78 33.54
N THR A 987 -28.19 4.89 33.48
CA THR A 987 -29.53 5.22 32.97
C THR A 987 -30.39 5.96 34.00
N ALA A 988 -29.93 6.08 35.25
CA ALA A 988 -30.69 6.77 36.29
C ALA A 988 -30.65 8.29 36.10
N GLY A 989 -31.81 8.95 36.18
CA GLY A 989 -31.96 10.40 36.18
C GLY A 989 -32.48 10.95 37.51
N ASN A 990 -32.77 12.24 37.60
CA ASN A 990 -33.22 12.90 38.84
C ASN A 990 -34.52 12.28 39.41
N SER A 991 -35.41 11.80 38.54
CA SER A 991 -36.72 11.20 38.89
C SER A 991 -36.73 9.68 38.92
N SER A 992 -35.58 9.02 38.80
CA SER A 992 -35.50 7.55 38.88
C SER A 992 -36.07 7.02 40.19
N ALA A 993 -36.89 5.98 40.11
CA ALA A 993 -37.50 5.34 41.27
C ALA A 993 -36.43 4.78 42.24
N ILE A 994 -36.84 4.58 43.49
CA ILE A 994 -36.01 3.93 44.51
C ILE A 994 -35.63 2.53 44.02
N GLY A 995 -34.34 2.20 44.03
CA GLY A 995 -33.79 0.98 43.45
C GLY A 995 -32.32 1.11 43.06
N THR A 996 -31.79 0.09 42.38
CA THR A 996 -30.39 0.03 41.93
C THR A 996 -30.30 0.13 40.41
N TYR A 997 -29.35 0.93 39.93
CA TYR A 997 -29.08 1.15 38.52
C TYR A 997 -27.61 0.89 38.21
N PRO A 998 -27.26 0.24 37.10
CA PRO A 998 -25.86 0.00 36.77
C PRO A 998 -25.15 1.32 36.44
N ILE A 999 -23.91 1.43 36.90
CA ILE A 999 -22.91 2.39 36.42
C ILE A 999 -21.99 1.63 35.48
N THR A 1000 -22.11 1.91 34.18
CA THR A 1000 -21.27 1.28 33.16
C THR A 1000 -19.99 2.09 33.01
N VAL A 1001 -18.85 1.41 33.03
CA VAL A 1001 -17.55 1.99 32.65
C VAL A 1001 -17.09 1.36 31.34
N ALA A 1002 -16.66 2.19 30.40
CA ALA A 1002 -16.27 1.77 29.06
C ALA A 1002 -15.36 2.80 28.38
N GLY A 1003 -14.85 2.46 27.20
CA GLY A 1003 -14.22 3.42 26.27
C GLY A 1003 -12.76 3.77 26.55
N ALA A 1004 -12.20 3.37 27.70
CA ALA A 1004 -10.77 3.52 27.91
C ALA A 1004 -9.98 2.66 26.93
N ALA A 1005 -8.91 3.21 26.36
CA ALA A 1005 -8.03 2.51 25.43
C ALA A 1005 -6.59 2.99 25.64
N ASP A 1006 -5.65 2.07 25.43
CA ASP A 1006 -4.23 2.37 25.46
C ASP A 1006 -3.45 1.32 24.63
N ALA A 1007 -2.41 1.77 23.94
CA ALA A 1007 -1.54 0.87 23.19
C ALA A 1007 -0.87 -0.19 24.07
N ASN A 1008 -0.61 0.13 25.35
CA ASN A 1008 0.17 -0.70 26.27
C ASN A 1008 -0.65 -1.55 27.22
N TYR A 1009 -1.94 -1.25 27.40
CA TYR A 1009 -2.79 -1.95 28.37
C TYR A 1009 -3.89 -2.79 27.71
N ALA A 1010 -4.05 -4.02 28.22
CA ALA A 1010 -5.20 -4.88 27.96
C ALA A 1010 -6.27 -4.57 29.03
N ILE A 1011 -7.25 -3.76 28.67
CA ILE A 1011 -8.19 -3.16 29.61
C ILE A 1011 -9.40 -4.05 29.85
N THR A 1012 -9.73 -4.30 31.11
CA THR A 1012 -10.95 -4.98 31.57
C THR A 1012 -11.84 -4.01 32.34
N PHE A 1013 -13.12 -3.94 31.99
CA PHE A 1013 -14.10 -3.06 32.62
C PHE A 1013 -14.99 -3.83 33.61
N VAL A 1014 -15.15 -3.27 34.81
CA VAL A 1014 -16.04 -3.82 35.85
C VAL A 1014 -17.11 -2.77 36.20
N PRO A 1015 -18.40 -3.03 35.97
CA PRO A 1015 -19.47 -2.08 36.27
C PRO A 1015 -19.68 -1.92 37.77
N GLY A 1016 -20.22 -0.77 38.16
CA GLY A 1016 -20.64 -0.43 39.52
C GLY A 1016 -22.15 -0.24 39.58
N THR A 1017 -22.65 0.25 40.72
CA THR A 1017 -24.08 0.41 41.00
C THR A 1017 -24.38 1.77 41.61
N LEU A 1018 -25.36 2.49 41.04
CA LEU A 1018 -25.99 3.65 41.65
C LEU A 1018 -27.27 3.22 42.38
N THR A 1019 -27.28 3.37 43.71
CA THR A 1019 -28.45 3.11 44.56
C THR A 1019 -29.24 4.40 44.80
N VAL A 1020 -30.55 4.40 44.52
CA VAL A 1020 -31.47 5.50 44.83
C VAL A 1020 -32.26 5.13 46.09
N THR A 1021 -32.19 5.96 47.13
CA THR A 1021 -32.84 5.76 48.44
C THR A 1021 -33.77 6.92 48.82
N ASP A 1022 -34.71 6.70 49.74
CA ASP A 1022 -35.53 7.73 50.38
C ASP A 1022 -34.82 8.46 51.55
N LYS A 1023 -33.72 7.90 52.05
CA LYS A 1023 -32.93 8.44 53.17
C LYS A 1023 -32.01 9.58 52.75
N THR A 1024 -31.64 10.44 53.70
CA THR A 1024 -30.59 11.45 53.49
C THR A 1024 -29.23 10.76 53.37
N VAL A 1025 -28.39 11.24 52.45
CA VAL A 1025 -27.03 10.73 52.24
C VAL A 1025 -26.03 11.72 52.86
N PRO A 1026 -25.35 11.36 53.98
CA PRO A 1026 -24.28 12.18 54.54
C PRO A 1026 -23.12 12.40 53.56
N THR A 1027 -22.48 13.57 53.61
CA THR A 1027 -21.25 13.87 52.88
C THR A 1027 -20.04 13.35 53.65
N ILE A 1028 -19.22 12.52 53.02
CA ILE A 1028 -17.93 12.08 53.56
C ILE A 1028 -16.82 13.02 53.07
N THR A 1029 -15.99 13.51 53.99
CA THR A 1029 -14.78 14.28 53.68
C THR A 1029 -13.57 13.45 54.07
N TRP A 1030 -12.76 13.06 53.07
CA TRP A 1030 -11.51 12.32 53.26
C TRP A 1030 -10.52 12.67 52.15
N ASN A 1031 -9.38 13.26 52.50
CA ASN A 1031 -8.35 13.63 51.52
C ASN A 1031 -7.48 12.43 51.18
N SER A 1032 -7.00 12.35 49.93
CA SER A 1032 -6.00 11.34 49.55
C SER A 1032 -4.75 11.48 50.41
N PRO A 1033 -4.32 10.43 51.10
CA PRO A 1033 -3.17 10.49 51.99
C PRO A 1033 -1.84 10.58 51.23
N ALA A 1034 -0.81 11.11 51.89
CA ALA A 1034 0.55 11.07 51.37
C ALA A 1034 1.04 9.62 51.21
N GLY A 1035 1.84 9.38 50.17
CA GLY A 1035 2.41 8.06 49.90
C GLY A 1035 3.34 7.58 51.03
N ILE A 1036 3.49 6.27 51.12
CA ILE A 1036 4.35 5.58 52.10
C ILE A 1036 5.34 4.66 51.39
N THR A 1037 6.30 4.07 52.12
CA THR A 1037 7.21 3.05 51.57
C THR A 1037 6.82 1.68 52.11
N TYR A 1038 6.99 0.62 51.31
CA TYR A 1038 6.73 -0.76 51.71
C TYR A 1038 7.38 -1.07 53.07
N GLY A 1039 6.65 -1.79 53.91
CA GLY A 1039 6.99 -2.02 55.33
C GLY A 1039 6.38 -1.01 56.31
N THR A 1040 5.78 0.09 55.84
CA THR A 1040 5.03 1.05 56.68
C THR A 1040 3.57 0.62 56.81
N ALA A 1041 3.05 0.49 58.05
CA ALA A 1041 1.65 0.15 58.30
C ALA A 1041 0.72 1.38 58.20
N LEU A 1042 -0.53 1.17 57.77
CA LEU A 1042 -1.57 2.19 57.73
C LEU A 1042 -1.92 2.69 59.15
N GLY A 1043 -1.87 4.01 59.34
CA GLY A 1043 -2.19 4.66 60.62
C GLY A 1043 -3.27 5.75 60.51
N ASN A 1044 -3.51 6.44 61.63
CA ASN A 1044 -4.50 7.52 61.71
C ASN A 1044 -4.19 8.72 60.77
N ALA A 1045 -2.97 8.83 60.26
CA ALA A 1045 -2.63 9.83 59.25
C ALA A 1045 -3.26 9.51 57.88
N GLN A 1046 -3.45 8.22 57.58
CA GLN A 1046 -4.08 7.75 56.35
C GLN A 1046 -5.60 7.54 56.52
N LEU A 1047 -6.04 7.09 57.70
CA LEU A 1047 -7.42 6.67 57.98
C LEU A 1047 -8.17 7.69 58.86
N ASN A 1048 -8.56 8.84 58.29
CA ASN A 1048 -9.08 10.01 59.01
C ASN A 1048 -10.32 10.68 58.39
N ALA A 1049 -11.21 9.90 57.78
CA ALA A 1049 -12.46 10.39 57.20
C ALA A 1049 -13.40 11.02 58.25
N THR A 1050 -14.24 11.96 57.80
CA THR A 1050 -15.31 12.60 58.60
C THR A 1050 -16.64 12.62 57.84
N ALA A 1051 -17.77 12.75 58.53
CA ALA A 1051 -19.11 12.69 57.95
C ALA A 1051 -19.99 13.84 58.45
N ALA A 1052 -20.66 14.54 57.53
CA ALA A 1052 -21.52 15.68 57.85
C ALA A 1052 -22.75 15.76 56.93
N ASP A 1053 -23.83 16.36 57.42
CA ASP A 1053 -24.99 16.78 56.63
C ASP A 1053 -25.17 18.29 56.81
N SER A 1054 -25.26 19.02 55.69
CA SER A 1054 -25.40 20.48 55.69
C SER A 1054 -24.38 21.21 56.59
N GLY A 1055 -23.15 20.69 56.67
CA GLY A 1055 -22.06 21.23 57.48
C GLY A 1055 -22.07 20.82 58.96
N GLN A 1056 -23.07 20.04 59.42
CA GLN A 1056 -23.16 19.54 60.80
C GLN A 1056 -22.70 18.08 60.87
N ALA A 1057 -21.91 17.73 61.89
CA ALA A 1057 -21.39 16.37 62.06
C ALA A 1057 -22.52 15.35 62.27
N VAL A 1058 -22.45 14.22 61.56
CA VAL A 1058 -23.37 13.09 61.73
C VAL A 1058 -22.71 12.05 62.62
N ALA A 1059 -23.34 11.65 63.72
CA ALA A 1059 -22.80 10.62 64.60
C ALA A 1059 -22.87 9.23 63.94
N GLY A 1060 -21.77 8.47 64.01
CA GLY A 1060 -21.67 7.14 63.40
C GLY A 1060 -20.30 6.50 63.59
N THR A 1061 -20.09 5.41 62.85
CA THR A 1061 -18.85 4.61 62.90
C THR A 1061 -18.21 4.54 61.51
N PHE A 1062 -16.88 4.64 61.44
CA PHE A 1062 -16.09 4.48 60.21
C PHE A 1062 -15.41 3.12 60.22
N ASN A 1063 -15.71 2.29 59.23
CA ASN A 1063 -15.05 1.01 59.01
C ASN A 1063 -14.13 1.11 57.79
N TYR A 1064 -12.81 1.03 58.01
CA TYR A 1064 -11.81 1.16 56.96
C TYR A 1064 -11.40 -0.21 56.41
N ASN A 1065 -11.19 -0.26 55.10
CA ASN A 1065 -10.61 -1.40 54.41
C ASN A 1065 -9.55 -0.91 53.41
N PRO A 1066 -8.27 -1.29 53.57
CA PRO A 1066 -7.72 -2.15 54.61
C PRO A 1066 -7.74 -1.50 56.01
N PRO A 1067 -7.84 -2.31 57.09
CA PRO A 1067 -7.95 -1.79 58.46
C PRO A 1067 -6.64 -1.17 58.96
N LEU A 1068 -6.74 -0.40 60.05
CA LEU A 1068 -5.59 0.15 60.77
C LEU A 1068 -4.55 -0.94 61.08
N GLY A 1069 -3.28 -0.65 60.81
CA GLY A 1069 -2.17 -1.56 61.02
C GLY A 1069 -1.81 -2.45 59.83
N THR A 1070 -2.58 -2.40 58.73
CA THR A 1070 -2.25 -3.16 57.51
C THR A 1070 -0.97 -2.62 56.86
N VAL A 1071 -0.02 -3.49 56.50
CA VAL A 1071 1.12 -3.17 55.64
C VAL A 1071 0.74 -3.50 54.20
N LEU A 1072 0.76 -2.51 53.32
CA LEU A 1072 0.42 -2.67 51.91
C LEU A 1072 1.67 -3.01 51.09
N PRO A 1073 1.57 -3.87 50.05
CA PRO A 1073 2.67 -4.10 49.12
C PRO A 1073 2.97 -2.84 48.30
N ALA A 1074 4.10 -2.79 47.61
CA ALA A 1074 4.44 -1.66 46.73
C ALA A 1074 3.43 -1.53 45.57
N GLY A 1075 3.16 -0.29 45.16
CA GLY A 1075 2.17 0.06 44.12
C GLY A 1075 1.09 1.00 44.62
N GLN A 1076 0.15 1.36 43.74
CA GLN A 1076 -1.02 2.16 44.07
C GLN A 1076 -2.14 1.27 44.64
N HIS A 1077 -2.76 1.71 45.73
CA HIS A 1077 -3.84 1.01 46.42
C HIS A 1077 -5.06 1.91 46.62
N THR A 1078 -6.24 1.31 46.60
CA THR A 1078 -7.48 1.99 46.99
C THR A 1078 -7.78 1.68 48.46
N LEU A 1079 -7.96 2.75 49.26
CA LEU A 1079 -8.49 2.67 50.61
C LEU A 1079 -9.99 2.97 50.56
N ARG A 1080 -10.80 2.14 51.20
CA ARG A 1080 -12.25 2.31 51.30
C ARG A 1080 -12.64 2.57 52.76
N VAL A 1081 -13.67 3.37 52.94
CA VAL A 1081 -14.32 3.57 54.24
C VAL A 1081 -15.81 3.48 54.08
N THR A 1082 -16.45 2.70 54.94
CA THR A 1082 -17.91 2.67 55.09
C THR A 1082 -18.28 3.42 56.37
N PHE A 1083 -18.99 4.53 56.23
CA PHE A 1083 -19.59 5.24 57.35
C PHE A 1083 -21.00 4.71 57.61
N THR A 1084 -21.25 4.25 58.84
CA THR A 1084 -22.57 3.80 59.29
C THR A 1084 -23.12 4.78 60.34
N PRO A 1085 -24.17 5.56 60.03
CA PRO A 1085 -24.82 6.48 60.98
C PRO A 1085 -25.45 5.73 62.16
N VAL A 1086 -25.52 6.38 63.32
CA VAL A 1086 -26.30 5.87 64.46
C VAL A 1086 -27.81 5.90 64.15
N ASP A 1087 -28.30 6.98 63.52
CA ASP A 1087 -29.67 7.07 63.03
C ASP A 1087 -29.79 6.50 61.61
N THR A 1088 -29.92 5.18 61.51
CA THR A 1088 -30.10 4.47 60.24
C THR A 1088 -31.50 4.63 59.63
N SER A 1089 -32.43 5.30 60.34
CA SER A 1089 -33.78 5.53 59.83
C SER A 1089 -33.83 6.76 58.94
N SER A 1090 -33.11 7.83 59.32
CA SER A 1090 -33.05 9.08 58.56
C SER A 1090 -31.88 9.12 57.56
N PHE A 1091 -30.76 8.46 57.89
CA PHE A 1091 -29.54 8.50 57.08
C PHE A 1091 -29.18 7.14 56.48
N ALA A 1092 -28.68 7.16 55.23
CA ALA A 1092 -28.09 6.00 54.60
C ALA A 1092 -26.62 5.81 55.03
N ALA A 1093 -26.16 4.56 55.04
CA ALA A 1093 -24.73 4.27 55.11
C ALA A 1093 -24.05 4.72 53.80
N VAL A 1094 -22.82 5.22 53.90
CA VAL A 1094 -22.08 5.77 52.76
C VAL A 1094 -20.71 5.13 52.68
N GLU A 1095 -20.37 4.65 51.49
CA GLU A 1095 -19.00 4.24 51.17
C GLU A 1095 -18.27 5.38 50.46
N HIS A 1096 -17.00 5.55 50.79
CA HIS A 1096 -16.10 6.48 50.11
C HIS A 1096 -14.73 5.83 49.93
N SER A 1097 -13.99 6.22 48.90
CA SER A 1097 -12.67 5.67 48.62
C SER A 1097 -11.67 6.75 48.24
N VAL A 1098 -10.42 6.54 48.61
CA VAL A 1098 -9.26 7.36 48.22
C VAL A 1098 -8.14 6.44 47.76
N THR A 1099 -7.11 6.99 47.09
CA THR A 1099 -5.93 6.22 46.68
C THR A 1099 -4.69 6.61 47.48
N ILE A 1100 -3.78 5.65 47.67
CA ILE A 1100 -2.45 5.84 48.26
C ILE A 1100 -1.41 5.15 47.38
N ASN A 1101 -0.23 5.76 47.22
CA ASN A 1101 0.91 5.13 46.54
C ASN A 1101 1.93 4.61 47.55
N VAL A 1102 2.39 3.37 47.35
CA VAL A 1102 3.39 2.70 48.20
C VAL A 1102 4.65 2.49 47.38
N ALA A 1103 5.73 3.20 47.71
CA ALA A 1103 7.02 3.03 47.05
C ALA A 1103 7.69 1.71 47.46
N LYS A 1104 8.49 1.13 46.55
CA LYS A 1104 9.32 -0.04 46.86
C LYS A 1104 10.36 0.29 47.94
N ALA A 1105 10.63 -0.67 48.83
CA ALA A 1105 11.74 -0.59 49.78
C ALA A 1105 13.07 -0.91 49.08
N THR A 1106 14.20 -0.46 49.62
CA THR A 1106 15.52 -0.79 49.05
C THR A 1106 16.09 -2.05 49.71
N LEU A 1107 16.60 -2.98 48.89
CA LEU A 1107 17.30 -4.17 49.36
C LEU A 1107 18.68 -4.27 48.71
N THR A 1108 19.72 -4.45 49.50
CA THR A 1108 21.07 -4.73 49.00
C THR A 1108 21.43 -6.19 49.27
N ILE A 1109 21.83 -6.91 48.22
CA ILE A 1109 22.31 -8.29 48.29
C ILE A 1109 23.79 -8.29 47.95
N ARG A 1110 24.63 -8.72 48.89
CA ARG A 1110 26.08 -8.75 48.75
C ARG A 1110 26.58 -10.19 48.78
N ALA A 1111 27.33 -10.61 47.77
CA ALA A 1111 28.06 -11.87 47.84
C ALA A 1111 29.18 -11.78 48.89
N ASP A 1112 29.29 -12.79 49.75
CA ASP A 1112 30.32 -12.83 50.80
C ASP A 1112 31.68 -13.22 50.21
N ASP A 1113 32.74 -12.55 50.64
CA ASP A 1113 34.11 -12.90 50.24
C ASP A 1113 34.48 -14.31 50.75
N LYS A 1114 35.18 -15.09 49.91
CA LYS A 1114 35.60 -16.46 50.20
C LYS A 1114 37.08 -16.67 49.93
N TYR A 1115 37.62 -17.74 50.51
CA TYR A 1115 38.99 -18.17 50.28
C TYR A 1115 39.04 -19.68 49.97
N LYS A 1116 39.97 -20.10 49.10
CA LYS A 1116 40.36 -21.50 48.96
C LYS A 1116 41.84 -21.67 48.65
N GLN A 1117 42.37 -22.87 48.90
CA GLN A 1117 43.69 -23.26 48.43
C GLN A 1117 43.63 -23.76 46.97
N VAL A 1118 44.68 -23.49 46.19
CA VAL A 1118 44.80 -24.00 44.81
C VAL A 1118 44.63 -25.53 44.75
N GLY A 1119 43.92 -26.04 43.74
CA GLY A 1119 43.63 -27.47 43.56
C GLY A 1119 42.54 -28.04 44.48
N LYS A 1120 41.88 -27.21 45.30
CA LYS A 1120 40.71 -27.60 46.09
C LYS A 1120 39.41 -27.11 45.45
N ALA A 1121 38.34 -27.85 45.69
CA ALA A 1121 36.99 -27.50 45.24
C ALA A 1121 36.58 -26.12 45.79
N ASN A 1122 35.72 -25.41 45.06
CA ASN A 1122 35.21 -24.12 45.53
C ASN A 1122 34.38 -24.28 46.81
N PRO A 1123 34.49 -23.36 47.77
CA PRO A 1123 33.60 -23.31 48.91
C PRO A 1123 32.17 -22.97 48.44
N ALA A 1124 31.18 -23.34 49.26
CA ALA A 1124 29.81 -22.90 49.02
C ALA A 1124 29.76 -21.36 49.03
N LEU A 1125 29.16 -20.79 47.97
CA LEU A 1125 28.97 -19.36 47.83
C LEU A 1125 27.78 -18.94 48.71
N THR A 1126 27.92 -17.82 49.41
CA THR A 1126 26.87 -17.27 50.30
C THR A 1126 26.72 -15.77 50.07
N ALA A 1127 25.57 -15.22 50.44
CA ALA A 1127 25.28 -13.79 50.37
C ALA A 1127 24.72 -13.27 51.70
N SER A 1128 25.03 -12.01 51.99
CA SER A 1128 24.46 -11.20 53.06
C SER A 1128 23.42 -10.22 52.49
N TYR A 1129 22.35 -9.99 53.25
CA TYR A 1129 21.19 -9.19 52.83
C TYR A 1129 20.97 -8.06 53.83
N THR A 1130 20.81 -6.83 53.33
CA THR A 1130 20.51 -5.65 54.16
C THR A 1130 19.39 -4.83 53.52
N GLY A 1131 18.33 -4.56 54.28
CA GLY A 1131 17.19 -3.74 53.81
C GLY A 1131 15.82 -4.43 53.85
N PHE A 1132 15.73 -5.71 54.24
CA PHE A 1132 14.44 -6.36 54.46
C PHE A 1132 13.64 -5.62 55.55
N VAL A 1133 12.35 -5.42 55.27
CA VAL A 1133 11.35 -4.84 56.16
C VAL A 1133 10.21 -5.84 56.35
N ASN A 1134 9.24 -5.52 57.20
CA ASN A 1134 8.04 -6.36 57.41
C ASN A 1134 8.30 -7.83 57.83
N GLY A 1135 9.48 -8.12 58.40
CA GLY A 1135 9.87 -9.48 58.77
C GLY A 1135 10.32 -10.36 57.59
N ASP A 1136 10.55 -9.76 56.41
CA ASP A 1136 10.99 -10.47 55.22
C ASP A 1136 12.39 -11.08 55.39
N THR A 1137 12.61 -12.18 54.67
CA THR A 1137 13.87 -12.93 54.67
C THR A 1137 14.27 -13.25 53.23
N PRO A 1138 15.46 -13.84 52.95
CA PRO A 1138 15.80 -14.27 51.60
C PRO A 1138 14.77 -15.23 50.96
N ALA A 1139 13.99 -15.95 51.76
CA ALA A 1139 12.90 -16.81 51.29
C ALA A 1139 11.64 -16.04 50.85
N SER A 1140 11.54 -14.74 51.18
CA SER A 1140 10.44 -13.87 50.77
C SER A 1140 10.56 -13.39 49.32
N LEU A 1141 11.74 -13.50 48.71
CA LEU A 1141 11.97 -13.03 47.34
C LEU A 1141 11.25 -13.92 46.32
N ASP A 1142 10.55 -13.29 45.37
CA ASP A 1142 9.88 -14.00 44.25
C ASP A 1142 10.88 -14.83 43.45
N VAL A 1143 12.10 -14.30 43.24
CA VAL A 1143 13.23 -15.03 42.66
C VAL A 1143 14.43 -14.92 43.59
N PRO A 1144 15.02 -16.05 44.03
CA PRO A 1144 16.18 -16.04 44.91
C PRO A 1144 17.45 -15.60 44.17
N ALA A 1145 18.40 -15.03 44.91
CA ALA A 1145 19.69 -14.64 44.36
C ALA A 1145 20.51 -15.86 43.92
N VAL A 1146 21.12 -15.77 42.73
CA VAL A 1146 22.05 -16.77 42.21
C VAL A 1146 23.47 -16.24 42.36
N LEU A 1147 24.34 -17.04 42.97
CA LEU A 1147 25.77 -16.74 43.10
C LEU A 1147 26.59 -17.60 42.14
N SER A 1148 27.56 -16.99 41.48
CA SER A 1148 28.48 -17.69 40.58
C SER A 1148 29.90 -17.11 40.68
N THR A 1149 30.87 -17.92 40.25
CA THR A 1149 32.27 -17.50 40.09
C THR A 1149 32.87 -18.26 38.90
N THR A 1150 33.81 -17.64 38.19
CA THR A 1150 34.52 -18.27 37.07
C THR A 1150 35.66 -19.19 37.54
N ALA A 1151 36.03 -19.14 38.82
CA ALA A 1151 37.03 -20.03 39.38
C ALA A 1151 36.54 -21.49 39.35
N THR A 1152 37.40 -22.42 38.93
CA THR A 1152 37.19 -23.87 39.01
C THR A 1152 38.15 -24.47 40.03
N THR A 1153 38.02 -25.77 40.33
CA THR A 1153 38.95 -26.50 41.22
C THR A 1153 40.43 -26.25 40.88
N ASP A 1154 40.74 -26.12 39.59
CA ASP A 1154 42.10 -26.02 39.05
C ASP A 1154 42.56 -24.57 38.76
N SER A 1155 41.74 -23.57 39.08
CA SER A 1155 42.11 -22.17 38.86
C SER A 1155 43.39 -21.79 39.63
N PRO A 1156 44.33 -21.06 39.00
CA PRO A 1156 45.59 -20.65 39.62
C PRO A 1156 45.38 -19.65 40.78
N VAL A 1157 46.45 -19.39 41.52
CA VAL A 1157 46.49 -18.40 42.60
C VAL A 1157 46.10 -17.01 42.05
N GLY A 1158 45.19 -16.33 42.73
CA GLY A 1158 44.64 -15.05 42.28
C GLY A 1158 43.31 -14.70 42.93
N THR A 1159 42.71 -13.59 42.51
CA THR A 1159 41.39 -13.15 42.95
C THR A 1159 40.38 -13.31 41.83
N TYR A 1160 39.22 -13.87 42.14
CA TYR A 1160 38.14 -14.13 41.20
C TYR A 1160 36.85 -13.49 41.74
N PRO A 1161 36.05 -12.80 40.91
CA PRO A 1161 34.79 -12.24 41.38
C PRO A 1161 33.80 -13.36 41.75
N ILE A 1162 33.05 -13.13 42.81
CA ILE A 1162 31.80 -13.83 43.12
C ILE A 1162 30.68 -12.88 42.74
N THR A 1163 30.01 -13.17 41.64
CA THR A 1163 28.89 -12.36 41.14
C THR A 1163 27.60 -12.85 41.78
N VAL A 1164 26.76 -11.91 42.18
CA VAL A 1164 25.38 -12.16 42.64
C VAL A 1164 24.43 -11.47 41.67
N ALA A 1165 23.42 -12.21 41.19
CA ALA A 1165 22.46 -11.72 40.21
C ALA A 1165 21.13 -12.50 40.31
N GLY A 1166 20.13 -12.07 39.56
CA GLY A 1166 18.90 -12.84 39.32
C GLY A 1166 17.83 -12.72 40.41
N ALA A 1167 18.12 -12.11 41.57
CA ALA A 1167 17.08 -11.89 42.56
C ALA A 1167 16.06 -10.85 42.08
N ALA A 1168 14.77 -11.12 42.30
CA ALA A 1168 13.68 -10.21 41.96
C ALA A 1168 12.58 -10.28 43.02
N ASP A 1169 11.92 -9.15 43.26
CA ASP A 1169 10.76 -9.06 44.14
C ASP A 1169 9.90 -7.83 43.78
N ALA A 1170 8.58 -7.98 43.84
CA ALA A 1170 7.64 -6.90 43.55
C ALA A 1170 7.77 -5.70 44.51
N ASN A 1171 8.18 -5.91 45.77
CA ASN A 1171 8.20 -4.90 46.82
C ASN A 1171 9.57 -4.23 47.05
N TYR A 1172 10.64 -4.79 46.47
CA TYR A 1172 12.00 -4.29 46.67
C TYR A 1172 12.64 -3.77 45.38
N THR A 1173 13.37 -2.66 45.50
CA THR A 1173 14.39 -2.23 44.53
C THR A 1173 15.71 -2.86 44.97
N ILE A 1174 16.19 -3.84 44.20
CA ILE A 1174 17.34 -4.68 44.58
C ILE A 1174 18.64 -4.14 43.99
N THR A 1175 19.66 -3.98 44.82
CA THR A 1175 21.04 -3.63 44.43
C THR A 1175 21.98 -4.80 44.71
N PHE A 1176 22.74 -5.21 43.70
CA PHE A 1176 23.71 -6.31 43.80
C PHE A 1176 25.13 -5.81 44.05
N VAL A 1177 25.83 -6.42 45.02
CA VAL A 1177 27.23 -6.11 45.33
C VAL A 1177 28.06 -7.40 45.23
N SER A 1178 29.04 -7.42 44.34
CA SER A 1178 29.91 -8.59 44.15
C SER A 1178 30.87 -8.78 45.33
N GLY A 1179 31.24 -10.03 45.57
CA GLY A 1179 32.29 -10.45 46.51
C GLY A 1179 33.52 -10.97 45.75
N THR A 1180 34.51 -11.45 46.49
CA THR A 1180 35.78 -11.94 45.95
C THR A 1180 36.10 -13.33 46.50
N LEU A 1181 36.40 -14.28 45.60
CA LEU A 1181 37.05 -15.54 45.94
C LEU A 1181 38.57 -15.39 45.77
N THR A 1182 39.31 -15.45 46.87
CA THR A 1182 40.78 -15.44 46.85
C THR A 1182 41.33 -16.86 46.86
N ILE A 1183 42.18 -17.20 45.89
CA ILE A 1183 42.89 -18.49 45.81
C ILE A 1183 44.34 -18.28 46.18
N GLY A 1184 44.85 -19.01 47.19
CA GLY A 1184 46.25 -18.93 47.63
C GLY A 1184 46.93 -20.28 47.79
N THR A 1185 48.23 -20.25 48.12
CA THR A 1185 49.08 -21.44 48.30
C THR A 1185 49.12 -21.97 49.74
N GLU A 1186 48.77 -21.16 50.74
CA GLU A 1186 48.89 -21.48 52.17
C GLU A 1186 47.53 -21.71 52.86
N THR A 1187 47.48 -22.58 53.87
CA THR A 1187 46.32 -22.69 54.77
C THR A 1187 46.15 -21.39 55.57
N ALA A 1188 45.04 -20.68 55.39
CA ALA A 1188 44.73 -19.46 56.12
C ALA A 1188 44.58 -19.74 57.64
N SER A 1189 45.66 -19.57 58.39
CA SER A 1189 45.62 -19.48 59.85
C SER A 1189 45.04 -18.12 60.25
N TYR A 1190 43.85 -18.16 60.86
CA TYR A 1190 43.07 -17.02 61.35
C TYR A 1190 43.89 -16.15 62.34
N ARG A 1191 44.35 -14.96 61.90
CA ARG A 1191 44.76 -13.89 62.84
C ARG A 1191 43.59 -12.92 62.98
N MET A 1192 42.88 -13.01 64.10
CA MET A 1192 42.02 -11.93 64.58
C MET A 1192 42.89 -10.69 64.84
N MET A 1193 42.66 -9.61 64.10
CA MET A 1193 43.03 -8.27 64.53
C MET A 1193 41.81 -7.62 65.16
N LEU A 1194 41.87 -7.36 66.47
CA LEU A 1194 41.01 -6.41 67.16
C LEU A 1194 41.48 -4.97 66.87
N PRO A 1195 40.55 -4.02 66.69
CA PRO A 1195 40.66 -2.69 67.30
C PRO A 1195 39.38 -2.36 68.11
N MET A 1196 39.52 -2.19 69.43
CA MET A 1196 39.65 -0.91 70.15
C MET A 1196 38.31 -0.35 70.66
N VAL A 1197 38.10 -0.58 71.96
CA VAL A 1197 37.15 0.12 72.82
C VAL A 1197 37.73 1.50 73.15
N GLY A 1198 37.04 2.57 72.75
CA GLY A 1198 37.22 3.94 73.24
C GLY A 1198 36.00 4.37 74.06
N ARG A 1199 36.24 4.90 75.27
CA ARG A 1199 35.25 5.38 76.25
C ARG A 1199 34.47 6.64 75.79
N PRO A 1200 33.35 6.99 76.46
CA PRO A 1200 32.37 7.97 75.97
C PRO A 1200 32.69 9.43 76.33
N GLN A 1201 32.25 10.34 75.47
CA GLN A 1201 31.51 11.57 75.79
C GLN A 1201 30.35 11.73 74.82
#